data_AF-A0A0J6WYG9-F1
#
_entry.id   AF-A0A0J6WYG9-F1
#
_cell.length_a   1.000
_cell.length_b   1.000
_cell.length_c   1.000
_cell.angle_alpha   90.00
_cell.angle_beta   90.00
_cell.angle_gamma   90.00
#
_symmetry.space_group_name_H-M   'P 1'
#
loop_
_entity.id
_entity.type
_entity.pdbx_description
1 polymer ?
#
loop_
_entity_poly.entity_id
_entity_poly.type
_entity_poly.pdbx_seq_one_letter_code
_entity_poly.pdbx_strand_id
1 'polypeptide(L)'
;MAKKKMMTMDGNTAAAYISYVFTDVAAIYPITPSSTMAEKMDEWATQGVKNMFGQVVRIQEMQAEGGAAGAVHGSLITGALTTTYTASQGLLLMIPNMYKIAGELLPGVFHVAARALGTNTLCIFGDQRDVMACRQTGFAMLAESSVQEVMDLSAVAHLAAIKGRVPFLNFFDGFRTSHEIQKIEALDYGDLAALTDMDAVKAFRDRGTNPDHPSTKGSLENADVYFQQQEVQNAYYEALPDVVEEYMSKISQLTGREYHPFTYYGAPDADRMIIAMGSLCDAAEETVDFLNQHGEKVGLLSVHLYRPFSEKYFFKYIPETVRKIAVLDRTKEQGSVAEPLYLDVRGVYAGKAQQPLIVGGRAGLGGKDTTPAHIAAVFENLKQARPKDHFTIGIVDDVTHTSLPVGEDIDTTPEGTTACKFWGLGSDGTVGANKSAVKIIGNHTDMHAQAYFAYDSKKSGGITVSHLRFGKSPIKSSYLINKAAFVSCSQQSYVYKYDVLSGLKKGGSFLLNTLWSPEELDKNLPAAMKRYLAANDIHFYTIDAVNIAQKIGLGGRFNMIMQAAFFKIADIIPVEDAVRYLKDAVVTSYGKKGQKIVDMNNAAIDAGVSGSVKIDVPAAWVQAVDEVVSQTEVPEFVSKILEPINAQAGDSLPVSSFLGLEDGAFPQGTAAYEKRGVAIQVPEWQAENCVQCNQCSLVCPHAAIRPVLLHDEEVQKAPQGLQVKPAVGAKGLSFTMAVSVRDCLGCGSCAQVCPAKNKALVMKPFATQEEKAALWEYAVHNVSQKNNPLDKFTVKGSQFEQPLLEFSGACAGCGETPYAKLVTQLFGDRMMVANATGCSSVWSGSVPSMPYTTNQAGHGPGWANSLFEDNAEFGLGMFLAAQQMRDKMAMDIQEAVDGPHTPAQAKAVLQEWLDKKDEAEGSRERADKVTAIVAAAKDTCPACQKIYERRDTLVKRSQWIFGGDGWAYDIGFGGLDHVLAQGENVNVFVFDTEVYSNTGGQSSKATPTSAIAKFAAGGKKTKKKDLGRIAMTYGYVYVAQVALGADKAQCLKAIREAEAYDGPSLIIGYAPCINHGIKAGMSSSQLEAKKAVDAGYWHLYRYNPVLKEEGKNPFTMDSKDPVENIKDFLLGEVRYASLKTVFPDKADAFFDKTAKDMQQRLETYKKLAEK
;
A
#
# COMPACT_ATOMS: atom_id res chain seq x y z
N MET A 1 34.15 -8.75 29.56
CA MET A 1 33.13 -8.14 28.70
C MET A 1 31.99 -9.13 28.57
N ALA A 2 30.75 -8.70 28.80
CA ALA A 2 29.59 -9.52 28.53
C ALA A 2 29.56 -9.92 27.04
N LYS A 3 29.04 -11.10 26.73
CA LYS A 3 28.96 -11.58 25.34
C LYS A 3 27.92 -10.74 24.59
N LYS A 4 28.34 -9.98 23.57
CA LYS A 4 27.46 -9.15 22.73
C LYS A 4 26.33 -9.98 22.13
N LYS A 5 25.10 -9.49 22.20
CA LYS A 5 23.89 -10.17 21.68
C LYS A 5 23.62 -9.71 20.25
N MET A 6 24.11 -10.46 19.27
CA MET A 6 23.84 -10.17 17.86
C MET A 6 22.46 -10.67 17.44
N MET A 7 21.70 -9.85 16.72
CA MET A 7 20.37 -10.18 16.22
C MET A 7 20.18 -9.64 14.81
N THR A 8 19.50 -10.41 13.96
CA THR A 8 19.15 -9.99 12.59
C THR A 8 17.69 -9.53 12.55
N MET A 9 17.45 -8.23 12.48
CA MET A 9 16.12 -7.62 12.52
C MET A 9 16.02 -6.35 11.67
N ASP A 10 14.81 -5.83 11.50
CA ASP A 10 14.58 -4.54 10.81
C ASP A 10 14.47 -3.37 11.80
N GLY A 11 14.54 -2.13 11.29
CA GLY A 11 14.44 -0.91 12.09
C GLY A 11 13.15 -0.85 12.91
N ASN A 12 12.00 -1.24 12.34
CA ASN A 12 10.75 -1.33 13.09
C ASN A 12 10.86 -2.28 14.30
N THR A 13 11.45 -3.46 14.12
CA THR A 13 11.62 -4.42 15.23
C THR A 13 12.60 -3.89 16.28
N ALA A 14 13.66 -3.18 15.87
CA ALA A 14 14.62 -2.56 16.79
C ALA A 14 13.96 -1.47 17.64
N ALA A 15 13.19 -0.56 17.03
CA ALA A 15 12.46 0.50 17.74
C ALA A 15 11.46 -0.09 18.75
N ALA A 16 10.68 -1.09 18.32
CA ALA A 16 9.74 -1.77 19.20
C ALA A 16 10.44 -2.50 20.36
N TYR A 17 11.58 -3.14 20.10
CA TYR A 17 12.36 -3.86 21.12
C TYR A 17 12.79 -2.93 22.25
N ILE A 18 13.32 -1.75 21.89
CA ILE A 18 13.75 -0.74 22.85
C ILE A 18 12.57 -0.10 23.56
N SER A 19 11.55 0.32 22.81
CA SER A 19 10.38 1.00 23.41
C SER A 19 9.65 0.09 24.41
N TYR A 20 9.59 -1.22 24.18
CA TYR A 20 8.95 -2.18 25.09
C TYR A 20 9.51 -2.12 26.51
N VAL A 21 10.81 -1.84 26.66
CA VAL A 21 11.50 -1.79 27.96
C VAL A 21 10.90 -0.70 28.86
N PHE A 22 10.66 0.48 28.30
CA PHE A 22 10.29 1.70 29.04
C PHE A 22 8.78 1.93 29.16
N THR A 23 7.97 1.13 28.47
CA THR A 23 6.56 1.43 28.23
C THR A 23 5.63 0.72 29.23
N ASP A 24 4.73 1.45 29.87
CA ASP A 24 3.58 0.90 30.61
C ASP A 24 2.38 0.66 29.67
N VAL A 25 2.09 1.66 28.81
CA VAL A 25 0.93 1.67 27.90
C VAL A 25 1.37 2.02 26.47
N ALA A 26 0.81 1.35 25.47
CA ALA A 26 0.95 1.73 24.07
C ALA A 26 -0.43 1.91 23.43
N ALA A 27 -0.76 3.14 23.02
CA ALA A 27 -1.97 3.43 22.25
C ALA A 27 -1.59 3.56 20.77
N ILE A 28 -2.26 2.80 19.90
CA ILE A 28 -1.77 2.55 18.53
C ILE A 28 -2.90 2.67 17.49
N TYR A 29 -2.49 2.88 16.24
CA TYR A 29 -3.31 2.71 15.04
C TYR A 29 -2.41 2.29 13.87
N PRO A 30 -2.84 1.40 12.97
CA PRO A 30 -1.97 0.93 11.88
C PRO A 30 -1.89 1.90 10.71
N ILE A 31 -0.67 2.32 10.40
CA ILE A 31 -0.31 2.98 9.16
C ILE A 31 1.01 2.42 8.62
N THR A 32 1.12 2.24 7.30
CA THR A 32 2.38 1.84 6.66
C THR A 32 3.33 3.04 6.62
N PRO A 33 4.64 2.89 6.90
CA PRO A 33 5.37 1.66 7.23
C PRO A 33 5.60 1.42 8.74
N SER A 34 4.90 2.09 9.65
CA SER A 34 5.13 1.97 11.10
C SER A 34 4.43 0.78 11.77
N SER A 35 3.42 0.19 11.11
CA SER A 35 2.54 -0.86 11.68
C SER A 35 3.30 -2.03 12.31
N THR A 36 4.44 -2.44 11.75
CA THR A 36 5.25 -3.55 12.27
C THR A 36 5.72 -3.33 13.71
N MET A 37 5.98 -2.09 14.12
CA MET A 37 6.35 -1.79 15.51
C MET A 37 5.23 -2.19 16.48
N ALA A 38 4.02 -1.71 16.22
CA ALA A 38 2.84 -2.03 17.02
C ALA A 38 2.52 -3.53 17.00
N GLU A 39 2.71 -4.20 15.87
CA GLU A 39 2.49 -5.64 15.72
C GLU A 39 3.43 -6.44 16.62
N LYS A 40 4.72 -6.07 16.67
CA LYS A 40 5.72 -6.73 17.53
C LYS A 40 5.40 -6.54 19.01
N MET A 41 4.96 -5.34 19.39
CA MET A 41 4.49 -5.08 20.76
C MET A 41 3.33 -6.01 21.13
N ASP A 42 2.31 -6.16 20.26
CA ASP A 42 1.14 -7.03 20.50
C ASP A 42 1.52 -8.51 20.60
N GLU A 43 2.43 -8.96 19.73
CA GLU A 43 2.99 -10.31 19.77
C GLU A 43 3.70 -10.58 21.11
N TRP A 44 4.60 -9.69 21.55
CA TRP A 44 5.34 -9.86 22.80
C TRP A 44 4.46 -9.72 24.04
N ALA A 45 3.47 -8.82 24.02
CA ALA A 45 2.50 -8.69 25.10
C ALA A 45 1.65 -9.96 25.23
N THR A 46 1.23 -10.55 24.11
CA THR A 46 0.50 -11.83 24.09
C THR A 46 1.35 -12.99 24.59
N GLN A 47 2.67 -12.96 24.35
CA GLN A 47 3.63 -13.93 24.88
C GLN A 47 3.98 -13.71 26.36
N GLY A 48 3.55 -12.60 26.96
CA GLY A 48 3.80 -12.28 28.36
C GLY A 48 5.19 -11.72 28.65
N VAL A 49 5.89 -11.18 27.64
CA VAL A 49 7.19 -10.51 27.80
C VAL A 49 7.02 -9.34 28.79
N LYS A 50 8.01 -9.16 29.66
CA LYS A 50 7.97 -8.11 30.70
C LYS A 50 8.82 -6.90 30.31
N ASN A 51 8.31 -5.72 30.60
CA ASN A 51 9.05 -4.46 30.58
C ASN A 51 9.96 -4.34 31.81
N MET A 52 10.69 -3.22 31.96
CA MET A 52 11.60 -3.00 33.10
C MET A 52 10.87 -2.90 34.45
N PHE A 53 9.55 -2.70 34.45
CA PHE A 53 8.70 -2.67 35.64
C PHE A 53 8.14 -4.04 36.03
N GLY A 54 8.52 -5.12 35.33
CA GLY A 54 8.00 -6.48 35.57
C GLY A 54 6.56 -6.69 35.07
N GLN A 55 6.04 -5.77 34.25
CA GLN A 55 4.69 -5.78 33.73
C GLN A 55 4.66 -6.10 32.24
N VAL A 56 3.52 -6.61 31.77
CA VAL A 56 3.27 -6.76 30.33
C VAL A 56 2.72 -5.43 29.84
N VAL A 57 3.24 -4.90 28.72
CA VAL A 57 2.78 -3.64 28.15
C VAL A 57 1.28 -3.71 27.84
N ARG A 58 0.54 -2.70 28.24
CA ARG A 58 -0.90 -2.59 27.93
C ARG A 58 -1.09 -1.95 26.56
N ILE A 59 -1.54 -2.73 25.59
CA ILE A 59 -1.75 -2.25 24.22
C ILE A 59 -3.22 -1.95 23.98
N GLN A 60 -3.50 -0.82 23.34
CA GLN A 60 -4.84 -0.39 22.96
C GLN A 60 -4.85 0.16 21.53
N GLU A 61 -5.51 -0.57 20.63
CA GLU A 61 -5.87 -0.06 19.31
C GLU A 61 -7.01 0.97 19.42
N MET A 62 -6.83 2.13 18.79
CA MET A 62 -7.83 3.20 18.73
C MET A 62 -8.52 3.22 17.36
N GLN A 63 -9.49 4.12 17.16
CA GLN A 63 -10.22 4.23 15.90
C GLN A 63 -9.47 5.00 14.80
N ALA A 64 -8.47 5.79 15.18
CA ALA A 64 -7.66 6.66 14.34
C ALA A 64 -6.44 7.13 15.15
N GLU A 65 -5.41 7.65 14.48
CA GLU A 65 -4.22 8.20 15.13
C GLU A 65 -4.54 9.40 16.03
N GLY A 66 -5.51 10.24 15.68
CA GLY A 66 -5.96 11.33 16.57
C GLY A 66 -6.53 10.80 17.89
N GLY A 67 -7.23 9.66 17.85
CA GLY A 67 -7.69 8.94 19.04
C GLY A 67 -6.55 8.28 19.82
N ALA A 68 -5.56 7.72 19.12
CA ALA A 68 -4.35 7.19 19.73
C ALA A 68 -3.57 8.29 20.47
N ALA A 69 -3.37 9.46 19.87
CA ALA A 69 -2.68 10.57 20.50
C ALA A 69 -3.42 11.10 21.76
N GLY A 70 -4.76 11.18 21.71
CA GLY A 70 -5.55 11.52 22.89
C GLY A 70 -5.45 10.48 24.01
N ALA A 71 -5.41 9.19 23.66
CA ALA A 71 -5.18 8.12 24.62
C ALA A 71 -3.76 8.16 25.20
N VAL A 72 -2.74 8.50 24.39
CA VAL A 72 -1.38 8.74 24.89
C VAL A 72 -1.35 9.89 25.89
N HIS A 73 -1.98 11.03 25.56
CA HIS A 73 -2.07 12.18 26.45
C HIS A 73 -2.74 11.81 27.79
N GLY A 74 -3.90 11.16 27.74
CA GLY A 74 -4.63 10.72 28.95
C GLY A 74 -3.85 9.72 29.81
N SER A 75 -3.07 8.83 29.19
CA SER A 75 -2.22 7.87 29.90
C SER A 75 -1.02 8.56 30.56
N LEU A 76 -0.33 9.47 29.85
CA LEU A 76 0.81 10.21 30.38
C LEU A 76 0.41 11.13 31.54
N ILE A 77 -0.69 11.89 31.39
CA ILE A 77 -1.10 12.87 32.41
C ILE A 77 -1.50 12.20 33.73
N THR A 78 -1.82 10.90 33.71
CA THR A 78 -2.16 10.07 34.88
C THR A 78 -0.97 9.27 35.44
N GLY A 79 0.23 9.44 34.87
CA GLY A 79 1.48 8.90 35.42
C GLY A 79 1.94 7.56 34.83
N ALA A 80 1.41 7.12 33.70
CA ALA A 80 1.89 5.92 32.99
C ALA A 80 2.83 6.31 31.82
N LEU A 81 4.03 5.71 31.75
CA LEU A 81 4.94 5.94 30.63
C LEU A 81 4.34 5.34 29.36
N THR A 82 4.12 6.18 28.35
CA THR A 82 3.28 5.81 27.20
C THR A 82 3.96 6.14 25.88
N THR A 83 3.88 5.20 24.93
CA THR A 83 4.43 5.33 23.58
C THR A 83 3.36 5.12 22.50
N THR A 84 3.68 5.50 21.26
CA THR A 84 2.86 5.22 20.07
C THR A 84 3.75 5.07 18.83
N TYR A 85 3.18 4.53 17.75
CA TYR A 85 3.84 4.25 16.49
C TYR A 85 3.00 4.83 15.35
N THR A 86 3.58 5.70 14.52
CA THR A 86 2.82 6.39 13.46
C THR A 86 3.72 6.79 12.28
N ALA A 87 3.14 7.37 11.23
CA ALA A 87 3.81 7.91 10.06
C ALA A 87 2.83 8.80 9.25
N SER A 88 3.34 9.69 8.40
CA SER A 88 2.57 10.38 7.35
C SER A 88 1.28 11.02 7.86
N GLN A 89 0.14 10.74 7.21
CA GLN A 89 -1.19 11.24 7.58
C GLN A 89 -1.53 10.97 9.04
N GLY A 90 -1.14 9.80 9.54
CA GLY A 90 -1.36 9.42 10.92
C GLY A 90 -0.68 10.38 11.89
N LEU A 91 0.55 10.80 11.59
CA LEU A 91 1.27 11.78 12.42
C LEU A 91 0.58 13.16 12.39
N LEU A 92 0.05 13.58 11.23
CA LEU A 92 -0.70 14.84 11.12
C LEU A 92 -1.93 14.86 12.06
N LEU A 93 -2.65 13.75 12.16
CA LEU A 93 -3.80 13.62 13.06
C LEU A 93 -3.40 13.67 14.56
N MET A 94 -2.13 13.46 14.89
CA MET A 94 -1.63 13.54 16.25
C MET A 94 -1.19 14.95 16.67
N ILE A 95 -0.93 15.86 15.72
CA ILE A 95 -0.39 17.21 15.97
C ILE A 95 -1.13 17.97 17.08
N PRO A 96 -2.49 18.01 17.13
CA PRO A 96 -3.18 18.75 18.19
C PRO A 96 -2.82 18.26 19.60
N ASN A 97 -2.69 16.94 19.79
CA ASN A 97 -2.30 16.37 21.08
C ASN A 97 -0.80 16.49 21.34
N MET A 98 0.05 16.58 20.31
CA MET A 98 1.48 16.82 20.52
C MET A 98 1.73 18.16 21.23
N TYR A 99 1.04 19.25 20.83
CA TYR A 99 1.12 20.52 21.57
C TYR A 99 0.72 20.38 23.04
N LYS A 100 -0.32 19.59 23.33
CA LYS A 100 -0.78 19.33 24.71
C LYS A 100 0.24 18.53 25.52
N ILE A 101 0.79 17.47 24.94
CA ILE A 101 1.78 16.60 25.60
C ILE A 101 3.07 17.38 25.90
N ALA A 102 3.56 18.19 24.96
CA ALA A 102 4.74 19.03 25.14
C ALA A 102 4.49 20.18 26.14
N GLY A 103 3.37 20.90 25.99
CA GLY A 103 2.99 22.00 26.87
C GLY A 103 2.69 21.59 28.31
N GLU A 104 2.48 20.29 28.57
CA GLU A 104 2.30 19.74 29.92
C GLU A 104 3.57 19.04 30.44
N LEU A 105 4.68 19.09 29.69
CA LEU A 105 5.99 18.51 30.00
C LEU A 105 5.87 17.03 30.43
N LEU A 106 5.25 16.25 29.53
CA LEU A 106 4.98 14.83 29.71
C LEU A 106 6.02 13.99 28.92
N PRO A 107 6.64 12.97 29.54
CA PRO A 107 7.74 12.19 28.96
C PRO A 107 7.25 11.09 27.99
N GLY A 108 6.46 11.47 26.98
CA GLY A 108 6.01 10.56 25.92
C GLY A 108 7.04 10.41 24.81
N VAL A 109 7.11 9.22 24.19
CA VAL A 109 7.96 8.98 23.01
C VAL A 109 7.13 8.44 21.86
N PHE A 110 7.13 9.15 20.74
CA PHE A 110 6.46 8.77 19.50
C PHE A 110 7.51 8.24 18.54
N HIS A 111 7.37 6.98 18.14
CA HIS A 111 8.26 6.35 17.16
C HIS A 111 7.67 6.45 15.76
N VAL A 112 8.40 7.08 14.85
CA VAL A 112 7.91 7.42 13.51
C VAL A 112 8.81 6.84 12.43
N ALA A 113 8.22 5.99 11.59
CA ALA A 113 8.83 5.58 10.35
C ALA A 113 8.51 6.62 9.26
N ALA A 114 9.31 7.68 9.20
CA ALA A 114 9.04 8.92 8.45
C ALA A 114 8.66 8.65 6.99
N ARG A 115 7.54 9.21 6.55
CA ARG A 115 6.88 8.90 5.28
C ARG A 115 6.31 10.15 4.62
N ALA A 116 6.35 10.15 3.28
CA ALA A 116 5.70 11.13 2.42
C ALA A 116 4.23 11.41 2.80
N LEU A 117 3.84 12.69 2.72
CA LEU A 117 2.45 13.11 2.84
C LEU A 117 1.70 12.97 1.49
N GLY A 118 0.43 12.60 1.55
CA GLY A 118 -0.52 12.71 0.46
C GLY A 118 -0.70 14.17 0.06
N THR A 119 -0.47 14.47 -1.21
CA THR A 119 -0.57 15.83 -1.78
C THR A 119 -1.45 15.79 -3.02
N ASN A 120 -0.91 16.02 -4.23
CA ASN A 120 -1.63 15.71 -5.47
C ASN A 120 -1.70 14.19 -5.74
N THR A 121 -0.85 13.41 -5.07
CA THR A 121 -0.83 11.94 -5.10
C THR A 121 -0.47 11.39 -3.72
N LEU A 122 -0.81 10.12 -3.46
CA LEU A 122 -0.42 9.39 -2.25
C LEU A 122 0.91 8.64 -2.48
N CYS A 123 1.82 8.69 -1.50
CA CYS A 123 3.02 7.88 -1.49
C CYS A 123 3.20 7.17 -0.14
N ILE A 124 3.51 5.87 -0.17
CA ILE A 124 3.75 5.08 1.06
C ILE A 124 5.21 5.13 1.53
N PHE A 125 6.12 5.61 0.68
CA PHE A 125 7.56 5.50 0.90
C PHE A 125 8.13 6.67 1.70
N GLY A 126 9.36 6.48 2.18
CA GLY A 126 10.01 7.35 3.17
C GLY A 126 10.47 8.70 2.64
N ASP A 127 10.03 9.76 3.29
CA ASP A 127 10.67 11.07 3.34
C ASP A 127 10.26 11.76 4.65
N GLN A 128 10.80 12.94 4.94
CA GLN A 128 10.65 13.62 6.23
C GLN A 128 9.52 14.66 6.26
N ARG A 129 8.62 14.69 5.27
CA ARG A 129 7.55 15.71 5.23
C ARG A 129 6.63 15.66 6.45
N ASP A 130 6.36 14.47 6.95
CA ASP A 130 5.53 14.26 8.13
C ASP A 130 6.18 14.79 9.40
N VAL A 131 7.41 14.39 9.69
CA VAL A 131 8.15 14.85 10.89
C VAL A 131 8.45 16.35 10.82
N MET A 132 8.70 16.90 9.63
CA MET A 132 8.91 18.34 9.46
C MET A 132 7.63 19.17 9.66
N ALA A 133 6.45 18.59 9.47
CA ALA A 133 5.16 19.22 9.81
C ALA A 133 4.90 19.29 11.33
N CYS A 134 5.72 18.61 12.14
CA CYS A 134 5.62 18.59 13.60
C CYS A 134 6.71 19.43 14.30
N ARG A 135 7.65 20.06 13.57
CA ARG A 135 8.84 20.71 14.15
C ARG A 135 8.56 21.85 15.12
N GLN A 136 7.35 22.40 15.09
CA GLN A 136 6.88 23.52 15.91
C GLN A 136 6.05 23.09 17.13
N THR A 137 5.77 21.78 17.29
CA THR A 137 4.86 21.25 18.33
C THR A 137 5.41 21.32 19.76
N GLY A 138 6.71 21.59 19.91
CA GLY A 138 7.42 21.48 21.18
C GLY A 138 7.96 20.07 21.46
N PHE A 139 7.79 19.09 20.57
CA PHE A 139 8.49 17.82 20.72
C PHE A 139 9.99 17.99 20.43
N ALA A 140 10.83 17.32 21.22
CA ALA A 140 12.20 17.06 20.82
C ALA A 140 12.18 16.10 19.61
N MET A 141 13.11 16.25 18.68
CA MET A 141 13.15 15.45 17.45
C MET A 141 14.51 14.78 17.34
N LEU A 142 14.51 13.44 17.38
CA LEU A 142 15.71 12.62 17.32
C LEU A 142 15.67 11.72 16.08
N ALA A 143 16.68 11.82 15.24
CA ALA A 143 16.79 11.13 13.95
C ALA A 143 17.81 9.99 14.00
N GLU A 144 17.48 8.89 13.35
CA GLU A 144 18.28 7.66 13.34
C GLU A 144 18.53 7.22 11.89
N SER A 145 19.79 6.98 11.55
CA SER A 145 20.27 6.79 10.18
C SER A 145 20.26 5.33 9.74
N SER A 146 20.41 4.39 10.68
CA SER A 146 20.57 2.96 10.42
C SER A 146 19.78 2.10 11.40
N VAL A 147 19.62 0.80 11.11
CA VAL A 147 18.94 -0.14 12.01
C VAL A 147 19.67 -0.25 13.36
N GLN A 148 21.00 -0.12 13.36
CA GLN A 148 21.79 -0.10 14.60
C GLN A 148 21.55 1.20 15.38
N GLU A 149 21.50 2.35 14.71
CA GLU A 149 21.15 3.62 15.38
C GLU A 149 19.75 3.58 15.96
N VAL A 150 18.78 2.93 15.29
CA VAL A 150 17.44 2.73 15.86
C VAL A 150 17.50 1.96 17.17
N MET A 151 18.35 0.94 17.29
CA MET A 151 18.54 0.21 18.55
C MET A 151 19.17 1.09 19.66
N ASP A 152 20.09 1.98 19.31
CA ASP A 152 20.88 2.72 20.29
C ASP A 152 20.22 4.05 20.69
N LEU A 153 19.76 4.84 19.73
CA LEU A 153 19.24 6.19 19.94
C LEU A 153 17.77 6.19 20.38
N SER A 154 17.00 5.16 20.07
CA SER A 154 15.65 4.98 20.65
C SER A 154 15.71 4.90 22.17
N ALA A 155 16.79 4.33 22.73
CA ALA A 155 16.99 4.28 24.17
C ALA A 155 17.29 5.67 24.73
N VAL A 156 18.10 6.46 24.02
CA VAL A 156 18.36 7.87 24.36
C VAL A 156 17.07 8.67 24.39
N ALA A 157 16.18 8.52 23.41
CA ALA A 157 14.90 9.23 23.37
C ALA A 157 14.04 8.96 24.62
N HIS A 158 13.91 7.71 25.04
CA HIS A 158 13.15 7.35 26.25
C HIS A 158 13.82 7.85 27.54
N LEU A 159 15.12 7.63 27.68
CA LEU A 159 15.87 8.05 28.87
C LEU A 159 15.88 9.58 29.02
N ALA A 160 16.09 10.31 27.91
CA ALA A 160 16.07 11.77 27.89
C ALA A 160 14.67 12.34 28.09
N ALA A 161 13.61 11.72 27.55
CA ALA A 161 12.23 12.12 27.81
C ALA A 161 11.91 12.04 29.32
N ILE A 162 12.27 10.93 29.96
CA ILE A 162 12.02 10.71 31.39
C ILE A 162 12.74 11.76 32.24
N LYS A 163 14.05 11.97 32.00
CA LYS A 163 14.87 12.90 32.79
C LYS A 163 14.58 14.37 32.48
N GLY A 164 14.44 14.71 31.21
CA GLY A 164 14.24 16.08 30.71
C GLY A 164 12.79 16.55 30.68
N ARG A 165 11.82 15.64 30.82
CA ARG A 165 10.36 15.86 30.77
C ARG A 165 9.79 16.33 29.43
N VAL A 166 10.63 16.62 28.44
CA VAL A 166 10.19 17.01 27.09
C VAL A 166 9.88 15.73 26.31
N PRO A 167 8.73 15.62 25.63
CA PRO A 167 8.42 14.45 24.81
C PRO A 167 9.29 14.38 23.56
N PHE A 168 9.52 13.16 23.07
CA PHE A 168 10.36 12.91 21.90
C PHE A 168 9.54 12.38 20.71
N LEU A 169 9.79 12.97 19.54
CA LEU A 169 9.48 12.43 18.23
C LEU A 169 10.76 11.74 17.74
N ASN A 170 10.83 10.43 17.97
CA ASN A 170 11.95 9.60 17.56
C ASN A 170 11.67 9.02 16.18
N PHE A 171 12.52 9.26 15.19
CA PHE A 171 12.19 8.92 13.81
C PHE A 171 13.37 8.40 12.98
N PHE A 172 13.00 7.59 12.00
CA PHE A 172 13.89 6.96 11.04
C PHE A 172 13.17 6.80 9.70
N ASP A 173 13.93 6.69 8.61
CA ASP A 173 13.34 6.72 7.27
C ASP A 173 12.46 5.51 6.97
N GLY A 174 11.21 5.78 6.58
CA GLY A 174 10.23 4.79 6.19
C GLY A 174 10.70 3.93 5.02
N PHE A 175 10.52 2.61 5.15
CA PHE A 175 11.10 1.56 4.30
C PHE A 175 12.63 1.49 4.33
N ARG A 176 13.33 2.59 4.03
CA ARG A 176 14.78 2.61 3.86
C ARG A 176 15.54 2.15 5.10
N THR A 177 15.05 2.51 6.28
CA THR A 177 15.55 2.02 7.57
C THR A 177 14.51 1.10 8.23
N SER A 178 13.22 1.47 8.18
CA SER A 178 12.19 0.73 8.93
C SER A 178 11.98 -0.72 8.47
N HIS A 179 12.25 -1.03 7.20
CA HIS A 179 12.10 -2.36 6.60
C HIS A 179 13.41 -2.98 6.11
N GLU A 180 14.52 -2.24 6.22
CA GLU A 180 15.83 -2.82 5.98
C GLU A 180 16.17 -3.77 7.12
N ILE A 181 16.54 -5.00 6.78
CA ILE A 181 17.00 -6.00 7.76
C ILE A 181 18.50 -5.88 7.85
N GLN A 182 19.03 -5.71 9.06
CA GLN A 182 20.46 -5.77 9.34
C GLN A 182 20.77 -6.71 10.50
N LYS A 183 21.98 -7.27 10.51
CA LYS A 183 22.58 -7.88 11.70
C LYS A 183 23.15 -6.79 12.60
N ILE A 184 22.54 -6.59 13.76
CA ILE A 184 22.86 -5.55 14.73
C ILE A 184 23.25 -6.13 16.10
N GLU A 185 23.90 -5.33 16.94
CA GLU A 185 24.10 -5.58 18.36
C GLU A 185 22.87 -5.07 19.12
N ALA A 186 22.13 -5.97 19.77
CA ALA A 186 20.97 -5.65 20.58
C ALA A 186 21.36 -5.36 22.03
N LEU A 187 20.73 -4.35 22.62
CA LEU A 187 20.91 -3.99 24.03
C LEU A 187 20.15 -4.94 24.96
N ASP A 188 20.68 -5.17 26.16
CA ASP A 188 19.98 -5.96 27.19
C ASP A 188 18.98 -5.08 27.97
N TYR A 189 17.84 -5.64 28.34
CA TYR A 189 16.81 -4.92 29.10
C TYR A 189 17.32 -4.50 30.49
N GLY A 190 18.18 -5.31 31.11
CA GLY A 190 18.79 -5.00 32.41
C GLY A 190 19.74 -3.80 32.34
N ASP A 191 20.55 -3.71 31.28
CA ASP A 191 21.46 -2.58 31.06
C ASP A 191 20.67 -1.28 30.85
N LEU A 192 19.59 -1.33 30.06
CA LEU A 192 18.69 -0.20 29.84
C LEU A 192 17.94 0.24 31.11
N ALA A 193 17.47 -0.73 31.91
CA ALA A 193 16.84 -0.46 33.19
C ALA A 193 17.81 0.24 34.16
N ALA A 194 19.09 -0.16 34.16
CA ALA A 194 20.12 0.44 35.00
C ALA A 194 20.48 1.90 34.61
N LEU A 195 20.25 2.29 33.35
CA LEU A 195 20.44 3.67 32.89
C LEU A 195 19.26 4.61 33.23
N THR A 196 18.11 4.06 33.61
CA THR A 196 16.89 4.82 33.86
C THR A 196 16.99 5.62 35.16
N ASP A 197 16.71 6.92 35.09
CA ASP A 197 16.57 7.76 36.28
C ASP A 197 15.24 7.47 36.99
N MET A 198 15.28 6.59 37.99
CA MET A 198 14.09 6.17 38.72
C MET A 198 13.51 7.27 39.62
N ASP A 199 14.31 8.27 40.00
CA ASP A 199 13.81 9.44 40.73
C ASP A 199 12.99 10.34 39.79
N ALA A 200 13.41 10.48 38.53
CA ALA A 200 12.62 11.16 37.50
C ALA A 200 11.32 10.41 37.16
N VAL A 201 11.34 9.07 37.08
CA VAL A 201 10.12 8.25 36.93
C VAL A 201 9.18 8.46 38.11
N LYS A 202 9.71 8.46 39.35
CA LYS A 202 8.93 8.73 40.55
C LYS A 202 8.31 10.14 40.51
N ALA A 203 9.09 11.16 40.17
CA ALA A 203 8.61 12.53 40.06
C ALA A 203 7.53 12.70 38.96
N PHE A 204 7.65 11.97 37.84
CA PHE A 204 6.62 11.93 36.82
C PHE A 204 5.30 11.35 37.37
N ARG A 205 5.38 10.21 38.06
CA ARG A 205 4.22 9.54 38.67
C ARG A 205 3.55 10.41 39.75
N ASP A 206 4.35 11.02 40.62
CA ASP A 206 3.85 11.90 41.70
C ASP A 206 3.15 13.16 41.16
N ARG A 207 3.54 13.64 39.97
CA ARG A 207 2.86 14.75 39.27
C ARG A 207 1.63 14.33 38.46
N GLY A 208 1.38 13.02 38.34
CA GLY A 208 0.21 12.49 37.66
C GLY A 208 -1.08 12.97 38.32
N THR A 209 -2.12 13.24 37.54
CA THR A 209 -3.41 13.65 38.09
C THR A 209 -4.08 12.46 38.79
N ASN A 210 -4.33 12.58 40.10
CA ASN A 210 -4.93 11.53 40.93
C ASN A 210 -5.91 12.15 41.95
N PRO A 211 -7.09 11.56 42.24
CA PRO A 211 -8.01 12.04 43.28
C PRO A 211 -7.42 12.19 44.68
N ASP A 212 -6.37 11.44 45.04
CA ASP A 212 -5.70 11.53 46.34
C ASP A 212 -4.75 12.74 46.46
N HIS A 213 -4.35 13.32 45.32
CA HIS A 213 -3.57 14.56 45.22
C HIS A 213 -3.98 15.35 43.96
N PRO A 214 -5.21 15.90 43.94
CA PRO A 214 -5.83 16.40 42.72
C PRO A 214 -5.11 17.66 42.19
N SER A 215 -5.03 17.78 40.87
CA SER A 215 -4.55 18.98 40.18
C SER A 215 -5.46 19.30 38.98
N THR A 216 -5.53 20.58 38.63
CA THR A 216 -6.23 21.05 37.41
C THR A 216 -5.19 21.30 36.32
N LYS A 217 -5.40 20.74 35.13
CA LYS A 217 -4.50 20.87 33.97
C LYS A 217 -5.35 21.16 32.72
N GLY A 218 -4.79 21.90 31.77
CA GLY A 218 -5.50 22.30 30.55
C GLY A 218 -6.61 23.33 30.80
N SER A 219 -6.39 24.25 31.75
CA SER A 219 -7.29 25.37 32.02
C SER A 219 -7.45 26.30 30.82
N LEU A 220 -8.53 27.08 30.83
CA LEU A 220 -8.70 28.23 29.96
C LEU A 220 -7.99 29.44 30.59
N GLU A 221 -7.04 30.03 29.88
CA GLU A 221 -6.29 31.21 30.33
C GLU A 221 -6.61 32.43 29.46
N ASN A 222 -6.57 33.61 30.09
CA ASN A 222 -6.67 34.89 29.39
C ASN A 222 -5.27 35.36 28.93
N ALA A 223 -5.25 36.41 28.11
CA ALA A 223 -4.02 36.99 27.58
C ALA A 223 -3.11 37.63 28.65
N ASP A 224 -3.61 37.88 29.85
CA ASP A 224 -2.86 38.47 30.97
C ASP A 224 -1.81 37.54 31.58
N VAL A 225 -1.97 36.21 31.44
CA VAL A 225 -1.04 35.20 32.00
C VAL A 225 -0.56 34.15 31.01
N TYR A 226 -1.27 33.94 29.89
CA TYR A 226 -0.94 32.85 28.95
C TYR A 226 0.50 32.92 28.43
N PHE A 227 0.98 34.12 28.08
CA PHE A 227 2.33 34.27 27.54
C PHE A 227 3.40 33.92 28.58
N GLN A 228 3.27 34.41 29.81
CA GLN A 228 4.18 34.08 30.91
C GLN A 228 4.19 32.58 31.21
N GLN A 229 3.03 31.92 31.13
CA GLN A 229 2.90 30.48 31.32
C GLN A 229 3.58 29.66 30.21
N GLN A 230 3.68 30.17 28.98
CA GLN A 230 4.47 29.52 27.93
C GLN A 230 5.97 29.66 28.20
N GLU A 231 6.44 30.85 28.54
CA GLU A 231 7.88 31.15 28.69
C GLU A 231 8.54 30.47 29.91
N VAL A 232 7.76 30.09 30.95
CA VAL A 232 8.31 29.35 32.10
C VAL A 232 8.85 27.96 31.71
N GLN A 233 8.46 27.45 30.54
CA GLN A 233 8.89 26.14 30.05
C GLN A 233 10.29 26.17 29.43
N ASN A 234 10.82 27.34 29.08
CA ASN A 234 12.09 27.50 28.36
C ASN A 234 13.25 26.78 29.04
N ALA A 235 13.33 26.82 30.38
CA ALA A 235 14.40 26.17 31.15
C ALA A 235 14.50 24.65 30.89
N TYR A 236 13.39 23.98 30.55
CA TYR A 236 13.41 22.55 30.21
C TYR A 236 14.01 22.31 28.82
N TYR A 237 13.68 23.16 27.86
CA TYR A 237 14.20 23.07 26.48
C TYR A 237 15.67 23.48 26.37
N GLU A 238 16.09 24.49 27.15
CA GLU A 238 17.48 24.93 27.23
C GLU A 238 18.40 23.85 27.83
N ALA A 239 17.91 23.11 28.83
CA ALA A 239 18.67 22.04 29.48
C ALA A 239 18.69 20.73 28.68
N LEU A 240 17.69 20.48 27.83
CA LEU A 240 17.49 19.19 27.17
C LEU A 240 18.69 18.72 26.31
N PRO A 241 19.37 19.56 25.50
CA PRO A 241 20.51 19.11 24.71
C PRO A 241 21.64 18.49 25.55
N ASP A 242 21.88 19.00 26.76
CA ASP A 242 22.89 18.45 27.68
C ASP A 242 22.44 17.08 28.24
N VAL A 243 21.15 16.90 28.48
CA VAL A 243 20.58 15.59 28.88
C VAL A 243 20.72 14.57 27.76
N VAL A 244 20.50 14.98 26.51
CA VAL A 244 20.65 14.10 25.33
C VAL A 244 22.11 13.70 25.15
N GLU A 245 23.06 14.64 25.19
CA GLU A 245 24.50 14.36 25.14
C GLU A 245 24.93 13.40 26.26
N GLU A 246 24.43 13.59 27.49
CA GLU A 246 24.72 12.70 28.62
C GLU A 246 24.32 11.24 28.31
N TYR A 247 23.09 11.04 27.81
CA TYR A 247 22.60 9.69 27.51
C TYR A 247 23.24 9.09 26.25
N MET A 248 23.54 9.89 25.23
CA MET A 248 24.35 9.44 24.09
C MET A 248 25.73 8.99 24.54
N SER A 249 26.38 9.72 25.45
CA SER A 249 27.66 9.32 26.04
C SER A 249 27.56 8.02 26.84
N LYS A 250 26.50 7.83 27.63
CA LYS A 250 26.24 6.57 28.36
C LYS A 250 26.04 5.38 27.43
N ILE A 251 25.26 5.55 26.36
CA ILE A 251 25.09 4.52 25.33
C ILE A 251 26.42 4.26 24.61
N SER A 252 27.21 5.29 24.34
CA SER A 252 28.54 5.15 23.75
C SER A 252 29.49 4.34 24.63
N GLN A 253 29.46 4.56 25.94
CA GLN A 253 30.25 3.78 26.90
C GLN A 253 29.78 2.32 26.97
N LEU A 254 28.47 2.07 26.90
CA LEU A 254 27.91 0.72 26.95
C LEU A 254 28.25 -0.09 25.69
N THR A 255 28.24 0.55 24.54
CA THR A 255 28.27 -0.12 23.24
C THR A 255 29.62 -0.06 22.52
N GLY A 256 30.41 0.99 22.81
CA GLY A 256 31.60 1.39 22.08
C GLY A 256 31.33 2.18 20.80
N ARG A 257 30.08 2.58 20.53
CA ARG A 257 29.69 3.39 19.36
C ARG A 257 29.47 4.83 19.77
N GLU A 258 30.21 5.77 19.20
CA GLU A 258 30.17 7.17 19.60
C GLU A 258 28.97 7.90 18.99
N TYR A 259 28.19 8.57 19.84
CA TYR A 259 27.03 9.37 19.46
C TYR A 259 27.06 10.74 20.14
N HIS A 260 26.62 11.75 19.40
CA HIS A 260 26.43 13.13 19.85
C HIS A 260 25.17 13.73 19.23
N PRO A 261 24.65 14.87 19.72
CA PRO A 261 23.57 15.60 19.06
C PRO A 261 23.86 15.86 17.56
N PHE A 262 25.14 16.09 17.25
CA PHE A 262 25.68 16.21 15.90
C PHE A 262 26.99 15.41 15.83
N THR A 263 27.09 14.46 14.91
CA THR A 263 28.27 13.59 14.77
C THR A 263 29.01 13.92 13.48
N TYR A 264 30.28 14.33 13.59
CA TYR A 264 31.13 14.58 12.42
C TYR A 264 31.88 13.31 11.99
N TYR A 265 31.95 13.09 10.69
CA TYR A 265 32.74 12.02 10.08
C TYR A 265 33.48 12.52 8.83
N GLY A 266 34.71 12.08 8.63
CA GLY A 266 35.51 12.38 7.43
C GLY A 266 36.88 12.96 7.75
N ALA A 267 37.46 13.69 6.81
CA ALA A 267 38.81 14.22 6.95
C ALA A 267 38.88 15.24 8.10
N PRO A 268 39.85 15.16 9.03
CA PRO A 268 40.01 16.16 10.09
C PRO A 268 40.27 17.59 9.58
N ASP A 269 40.81 17.71 8.36
CA ASP A 269 41.10 18.96 7.66
C ASP A 269 40.16 19.20 6.46
N ALA A 270 38.92 18.69 6.51
CA ALA A 270 37.94 18.87 5.46
C ALA A 270 37.67 20.35 5.16
N ASP A 271 37.59 20.71 3.87
CA ASP A 271 37.23 22.05 3.42
C ASP A 271 35.79 22.14 2.90
N ARG A 272 35.17 20.99 2.64
CA ARG A 272 33.79 20.81 2.16
C ARG A 272 33.07 19.77 3.00
N MET A 273 31.82 20.04 3.33
CA MET A 273 31.02 19.17 4.18
C MET A 273 29.57 19.06 3.71
N ILE A 274 28.97 17.88 3.89
CA ILE A 274 27.52 17.69 3.81
C ILE A 274 26.92 17.70 5.22
N ILE A 275 25.78 18.35 5.41
CA ILE A 275 24.93 18.21 6.60
C ILE A 275 23.65 17.52 6.18
N ALA A 276 23.33 16.40 6.82
CA ALA A 276 22.15 15.60 6.50
C ALA A 276 21.56 14.93 7.75
N MET A 277 20.43 14.28 7.56
CA MET A 277 19.68 13.58 8.60
C MET A 277 19.08 12.29 8.05
N GLY A 278 18.93 11.28 8.92
CA GLY A 278 18.38 9.98 8.55
C GLY A 278 19.33 9.17 7.66
N SER A 279 18.78 8.21 6.91
CA SER A 279 19.56 7.21 6.15
C SER A 279 20.42 7.78 5.01
N LEU A 280 20.25 9.06 4.67
CA LEU A 280 21.17 9.78 3.78
C LEU A 280 22.58 9.84 4.37
N CYS A 281 22.71 9.85 5.70
CA CYS A 281 23.99 9.89 6.40
C CYS A 281 24.84 8.65 6.11
N ASP A 282 24.28 7.44 6.22
CA ASP A 282 25.01 6.19 5.95
C ASP A 282 25.60 6.14 4.52
N ALA A 283 24.79 6.49 3.51
CA ALA A 283 25.25 6.55 2.12
C ALA A 283 26.28 7.68 1.91
N ALA A 284 26.13 8.81 2.60
CA ALA A 284 27.07 9.91 2.51
C ALA A 284 28.41 9.59 3.19
N GLU A 285 28.38 8.87 4.30
CA GLU A 285 29.55 8.39 5.02
C GLU A 285 30.37 7.44 4.13
N GLU A 286 29.70 6.46 3.51
CA GLU A 286 30.34 5.54 2.56
C GLU A 286 30.94 6.28 1.34
N THR A 287 30.29 7.34 0.87
CA THR A 287 30.80 8.19 -0.21
C THR A 287 31.99 9.04 0.22
N VAL A 288 31.96 9.58 1.46
CA VAL A 288 33.06 10.35 2.06
C VAL A 288 34.31 9.47 2.19
N ASP A 289 34.16 8.21 2.62
CA ASP A 289 35.25 7.24 2.66
C ASP A 289 35.91 7.06 1.29
N PHE A 290 35.10 6.82 0.26
CA PHE A 290 35.57 6.66 -1.11
C PHE A 290 36.31 7.91 -1.60
N LEU A 291 35.73 9.10 -1.44
CA LEU A 291 36.33 10.34 -1.94
C LEU A 291 37.63 10.71 -1.20
N ASN A 292 37.68 10.54 0.12
CA ASN A 292 38.89 10.81 0.90
C ASN A 292 40.03 9.84 0.56
N GLN A 293 39.72 8.56 0.28
CA GLN A 293 40.70 7.60 -0.23
C GLN A 293 41.26 8.01 -1.61
N HIS A 294 40.51 8.81 -2.38
CA HIS A 294 40.92 9.38 -3.66
C HIS A 294 41.47 10.82 -3.55
N GLY A 295 41.85 11.26 -2.33
CA GLY A 295 42.57 12.52 -2.11
C GLY A 295 41.69 13.75 -1.94
N GLU A 296 40.37 13.60 -1.87
CA GLU A 296 39.48 14.69 -1.47
C GLU A 296 39.60 14.99 0.03
N LYS A 297 39.11 16.17 0.43
CA LYS A 297 39.06 16.64 1.82
C LYS A 297 37.62 16.92 2.21
N VAL A 298 36.84 15.86 2.36
CA VAL A 298 35.39 15.97 2.56
C VAL A 298 34.96 15.33 3.87
N GLY A 299 33.83 15.83 4.39
CA GLY A 299 33.19 15.30 5.59
C GLY A 299 31.67 15.34 5.55
N LEU A 300 31.08 14.73 6.55
CA LEU A 300 29.65 14.64 6.83
C LEU A 300 29.41 15.07 8.27
N LEU A 301 28.37 15.87 8.51
CA LEU A 301 27.80 16.09 9.83
C LEU A 301 26.41 15.46 9.86
N SER A 302 26.27 14.37 10.60
CA SER A 302 25.00 13.70 10.86
C SER A 302 24.26 14.45 11.96
N VAL A 303 23.03 14.87 11.68
CA VAL A 303 22.13 15.49 12.66
C VAL A 303 21.30 14.41 13.33
N HIS A 304 21.56 14.15 14.62
CA HIS A 304 20.73 13.25 15.42
C HIS A 304 19.66 14.04 16.17
N LEU A 305 20.05 15.04 16.98
CA LEU A 305 19.09 15.90 17.69
C LEU A 305 18.75 17.14 16.84
N TYR A 306 17.67 17.05 16.06
CA TYR A 306 17.19 18.17 15.24
C TYR A 306 16.45 19.23 16.06
N ARG A 307 15.71 18.82 17.09
CA ARG A 307 15.04 19.74 18.03
C ARG A 307 15.23 19.27 19.48
N PRO A 308 15.55 20.17 20.41
CA PRO A 308 16.03 21.54 20.21
C PRO A 308 17.36 21.59 19.43
N PHE A 309 17.50 22.53 18.50
CA PHE A 309 18.71 22.67 17.70
C PHE A 309 19.80 23.35 18.53
N SER A 310 20.80 22.59 18.99
CA SER A 310 21.80 23.09 19.93
C SER A 310 23.00 23.73 19.24
N GLU A 311 23.12 25.06 19.31
CA GLU A 311 24.29 25.80 18.81
C GLU A 311 25.61 25.30 19.43
N LYS A 312 25.60 25.04 20.74
CA LYS A 312 26.76 24.55 21.50
C LYS A 312 27.33 23.26 20.91
N TYR A 313 26.49 22.25 20.69
CA TYR A 313 26.93 20.97 20.15
C TYR A 313 27.14 21.00 18.63
N PHE A 314 26.40 21.85 17.91
CA PHE A 314 26.58 22.03 16.47
C PHE A 314 28.01 22.48 16.13
N PHE A 315 28.50 23.55 16.77
CA PHE A 315 29.84 24.06 16.48
C PHE A 315 30.98 23.23 17.10
N LYS A 316 30.70 22.45 18.15
CA LYS A 316 31.71 21.65 18.85
C LYS A 316 32.38 20.60 17.95
N TYR A 317 31.62 20.02 17.02
CA TYR A 317 32.07 18.87 16.22
C TYR A 317 32.45 19.23 14.77
N ILE A 318 32.25 20.47 14.33
CA ILE A 318 32.57 20.90 12.96
C ILE A 318 34.05 21.33 12.89
N PRO A 319 34.86 20.81 11.94
CA PRO A 319 36.22 21.28 11.75
C PRO A 319 36.28 22.77 11.35
N GLU A 320 37.20 23.52 11.95
CA GLU A 320 37.43 24.94 11.65
C GLU A 320 37.91 25.19 10.20
N THR A 321 38.33 24.15 9.49
CA THR A 321 38.79 24.21 8.09
C THR A 321 37.65 24.25 7.08
N VAL A 322 36.41 23.93 7.48
CA VAL A 322 35.26 23.89 6.56
C VAL A 322 34.98 25.29 5.99
N ARG A 323 34.90 25.39 4.66
CA ARG A 323 34.61 26.65 3.94
C ARG A 323 33.35 26.58 3.10
N LYS A 324 32.88 25.38 2.74
CA LYS A 324 31.65 25.19 1.97
C LYS A 324 30.82 24.04 2.52
N ILE A 325 29.52 24.26 2.63
CA ILE A 325 28.55 23.32 3.18
C ILE A 325 27.41 23.11 2.19
N ALA A 326 27.04 21.85 1.95
CA ALA A 326 25.75 21.49 1.35
C ALA A 326 24.84 20.89 2.43
N VAL A 327 23.62 21.42 2.55
CA VAL A 327 22.60 20.87 3.45
C VAL A 327 21.60 20.07 2.63
N LEU A 328 21.39 18.81 2.99
CA LEU A 328 20.46 17.92 2.30
C LEU A 328 19.18 17.72 3.11
N ASP A 329 18.07 18.20 2.57
CA ASP A 329 16.74 18.04 3.12
C ASP A 329 15.98 16.93 2.40
N ARG A 330 15.46 15.97 3.17
CA ARG A 330 14.57 14.91 2.68
C ARG A 330 13.10 15.34 2.73
N THR A 331 12.81 16.57 2.33
CA THR A 331 11.45 17.16 2.32
C THR A 331 11.30 18.20 1.21
N LYS A 332 10.07 18.64 0.95
CA LYS A 332 9.77 19.78 0.08
C LYS A 332 8.64 20.58 0.71
N GLU A 333 8.89 21.85 1.00
CA GLU A 333 7.85 22.82 1.40
C GLU A 333 7.50 23.67 0.18
N GLN A 334 6.32 23.46 -0.40
CA GLN A 334 5.91 24.20 -1.60
C GLN A 334 5.82 25.71 -1.32
N GLY A 335 6.60 26.50 -2.05
CA GLY A 335 6.61 27.96 -1.93
C GLY A 335 7.47 28.53 -0.81
N SER A 336 8.16 27.69 -0.02
CA SER A 336 9.10 28.18 0.99
C SER A 336 10.34 28.79 0.33
N VAL A 337 11.04 29.66 1.08
CA VAL A 337 12.34 30.20 0.65
C VAL A 337 13.46 29.15 0.65
N ALA A 338 13.30 28.07 1.42
CA ALA A 338 14.26 26.99 1.62
C ALA A 338 13.62 25.90 2.50
N GLU A 339 14.18 24.69 2.47
CA GLU A 339 13.79 23.58 3.34
C GLU A 339 14.27 23.76 4.81
N PRO A 340 13.65 23.04 5.79
CA PRO A 340 13.84 23.32 7.21
C PRO A 340 15.28 23.19 7.73
N LEU A 341 15.99 22.11 7.41
CA LEU A 341 17.36 21.93 7.92
C LEU A 341 18.30 22.97 7.29
N TYR A 342 18.12 23.26 6.00
CA TYR A 342 18.86 24.33 5.33
C TYR A 342 18.61 25.70 6.00
N LEU A 343 17.37 26.01 6.36
CA LEU A 343 17.04 27.24 7.10
C LEU A 343 17.71 27.32 8.47
N ASP A 344 17.69 26.24 9.24
CA ASP A 344 18.32 26.21 10.57
C ASP A 344 19.83 26.37 10.49
N VAL A 345 20.48 25.68 9.55
CA VAL A 345 21.93 25.80 9.32
C VAL A 345 22.29 27.21 8.88
N ARG A 346 21.52 27.83 7.98
CA ARG A 346 21.75 29.24 7.62
C ARG A 346 21.51 30.19 8.80
N GLY A 347 20.51 29.92 9.61
CA GLY A 347 20.18 30.70 10.80
C GLY A 347 21.29 30.67 11.84
N VAL A 348 21.82 29.50 12.19
CA VAL A 348 22.85 29.35 13.23
C VAL A 348 24.20 29.97 12.82
N TYR A 349 24.51 30.01 11.52
CA TYR A 349 25.71 30.67 10.99
C TYR A 349 25.54 32.19 10.76
N ALA A 350 24.31 32.72 10.77
CA ALA A 350 24.06 34.11 10.44
C ALA A 350 24.82 35.06 11.38
N GLY A 351 25.61 35.97 10.82
CA GLY A 351 26.39 36.96 11.58
C GLY A 351 27.67 36.41 12.23
N LYS A 352 28.05 35.14 12.00
CA LYS A 352 29.33 34.57 12.47
C LYS A 352 30.48 35.02 11.57
N ALA A 353 31.65 35.30 12.18
CA ALA A 353 32.82 35.81 11.46
C ALA A 353 33.40 34.83 10.42
N GLN A 354 33.29 33.52 10.67
CA GLN A 354 33.76 32.46 9.77
C GLN A 354 32.59 31.71 9.11
N GLN A 355 31.61 32.45 8.59
CA GLN A 355 30.49 31.84 7.88
C GLN A 355 30.96 31.16 6.57
N PRO A 356 30.77 29.84 6.42
CA PRO A 356 31.07 29.15 5.16
C PRO A 356 30.04 29.53 4.09
N LEU A 357 30.35 29.23 2.83
CA LEU A 357 29.33 29.24 1.77
C LEU A 357 28.39 28.06 2.02
N ILE A 358 27.08 28.31 2.12
CA ILE A 358 26.07 27.27 2.41
C ILE A 358 25.10 27.22 1.24
N VAL A 359 24.87 26.02 0.70
CA VAL A 359 23.83 25.71 -0.29
C VAL A 359 22.91 24.62 0.21
N GLY A 360 21.65 24.63 -0.21
CA GLY A 360 20.62 23.65 0.11
C GLY A 360 20.27 22.76 -1.08
N GLY A 361 19.98 21.50 -0.81
CA GLY A 361 19.55 20.53 -1.80
C GLY A 361 18.48 19.59 -1.27
N ARG A 362 17.60 19.12 -2.16
CA ARG A 362 16.60 18.10 -1.85
C ARG A 362 17.03 16.73 -2.37
N ALA A 363 16.80 15.70 -1.54
CA ALA A 363 17.09 14.31 -1.89
C ALA A 363 16.00 13.37 -1.38
N GLY A 364 15.89 12.17 -1.97
CA GLY A 364 15.18 11.04 -1.36
C GLY A 364 13.67 11.19 -1.11
N LEU A 365 12.97 12.12 -1.78
CA LEU A 365 11.52 12.30 -1.63
C LEU A 365 10.76 11.04 -2.06
N GLY A 366 9.75 10.64 -1.28
CA GLY A 366 8.95 9.45 -1.57
C GLY A 366 9.79 8.18 -1.76
N GLY A 367 10.89 8.03 -1.03
CA GLY A 367 11.79 6.88 -1.13
C GLY A 367 12.66 6.82 -2.38
N LYS A 368 12.81 7.92 -3.13
CA LYS A 368 13.72 7.98 -4.29
C LYS A 368 15.12 7.50 -3.90
N ASP A 369 15.65 6.54 -4.68
CA ASP A 369 16.97 5.98 -4.38
C ASP A 369 18.06 7.05 -4.52
N THR A 370 18.91 7.16 -3.51
CA THR A 370 19.99 8.14 -3.45
C THR A 370 21.30 7.38 -3.36
N THR A 371 21.98 7.25 -4.50
CA THR A 371 23.21 6.46 -4.62
C THR A 371 24.45 7.28 -4.25
N PRO A 372 25.59 6.62 -4.02
CA PRO A 372 26.87 7.30 -3.82
C PRO A 372 27.25 8.26 -4.95
N ALA A 373 26.90 7.93 -6.21
CA ALA A 373 27.12 8.82 -7.35
C ALA A 373 26.32 10.14 -7.24
N HIS A 374 25.08 10.09 -6.74
CA HIS A 374 24.29 11.28 -6.46
C HIS A 374 24.91 12.15 -5.36
N ILE A 375 25.49 11.54 -4.34
CA ILE A 375 26.15 12.25 -3.24
C ILE A 375 27.49 12.84 -3.70
N ALA A 376 28.26 12.11 -4.50
CA ALA A 376 29.48 12.62 -5.11
C ALA A 376 29.20 13.88 -5.97
N ALA A 377 28.08 13.91 -6.70
CA ALA A 377 27.65 15.09 -7.45
C ALA A 377 27.43 16.33 -6.56
N VAL A 378 27.04 16.16 -5.29
CA VAL A 378 26.94 17.25 -4.31
C VAL A 378 28.32 17.81 -3.97
N PHE A 379 29.31 16.95 -3.74
CA PHE A 379 30.69 17.41 -3.52
C PHE A 379 31.31 18.04 -4.76
N GLU A 380 31.00 17.55 -5.96
CA GLU A 380 31.38 18.19 -7.23
C GLU A 380 30.74 19.58 -7.35
N ASN A 381 29.48 19.75 -6.95
CA ASN A 381 28.85 21.07 -6.87
C ASN A 381 29.61 21.99 -5.91
N LEU A 382 29.99 21.51 -4.73
CA LEU A 382 30.76 22.28 -3.75
C LEU A 382 32.17 22.65 -4.22
N LYS A 383 32.79 21.89 -5.14
CA LYS A 383 34.08 22.28 -5.74
C LYS A 383 33.99 23.57 -6.55
N GLN A 384 32.84 23.84 -7.16
CA GLN A 384 32.67 24.99 -8.05
C GLN A 384 32.90 26.32 -7.33
N ALA A 385 33.34 27.34 -8.07
CA ALA A 385 33.50 28.70 -7.54
C ALA A 385 32.15 29.30 -7.09
N ARG A 386 31.06 28.92 -7.77
CA ARG A 386 29.69 29.29 -7.46
C ARG A 386 28.82 28.03 -7.45
N PRO A 387 28.81 27.27 -6.35
CA PRO A 387 27.95 26.09 -6.22
C PRO A 387 26.49 26.48 -6.46
N LYS A 388 25.76 25.61 -7.14
CA LYS A 388 24.32 25.73 -7.33
C LYS A 388 23.62 25.58 -5.98
N ASP A 389 22.72 26.51 -5.68
CA ASP A 389 21.82 26.46 -4.53
C ASP A 389 20.44 25.92 -4.95
N HIS A 390 19.62 25.53 -3.96
CA HIS A 390 18.26 24.98 -4.14
C HIS A 390 18.18 23.81 -5.12
N PHE A 391 19.21 22.98 -5.15
CA PHE A 391 19.34 21.90 -6.13
C PHE A 391 18.51 20.66 -5.76
N THR A 392 18.41 19.72 -6.69
CA THR A 392 17.86 18.37 -6.45
C THR A 392 18.87 17.29 -6.89
N ILE A 393 18.80 16.10 -6.29
CA ILE A 393 19.56 14.92 -6.71
C ILE A 393 18.64 13.70 -6.87
N GLY A 394 19.03 12.75 -7.73
CA GLY A 394 18.25 11.54 -8.01
C GLY A 394 17.10 11.70 -8.99
N ILE A 395 16.99 12.85 -9.65
CA ILE A 395 16.02 13.13 -10.73
C ILE A 395 16.68 13.91 -11.87
N VAL A 396 16.04 13.93 -13.04
CA VAL A 396 16.36 14.86 -14.12
C VAL A 396 15.28 15.94 -14.15
N ASP A 397 15.62 17.14 -13.67
CA ASP A 397 14.74 18.31 -13.73
C ASP A 397 15.13 19.18 -14.93
N ASP A 398 14.52 18.89 -16.06
CA ASP A 398 14.66 19.61 -17.32
C ASP A 398 13.64 20.75 -17.49
N VAL A 399 12.84 21.05 -16.45
CA VAL A 399 11.83 22.12 -16.47
C VAL A 399 12.31 23.33 -15.67
N THR A 400 12.68 23.12 -14.40
CA THR A 400 13.18 24.19 -13.52
C THR A 400 14.70 24.15 -13.36
N HIS A 401 15.37 23.17 -13.99
CA HIS A 401 16.81 23.05 -14.02
C HIS A 401 17.44 23.08 -12.64
N THR A 402 16.83 22.42 -11.65
CA THR A 402 17.36 22.33 -10.27
C THR A 402 18.27 21.12 -10.07
N SER A 403 18.12 20.05 -10.85
CA SER A 403 18.90 18.82 -10.66
C SER A 403 20.39 19.03 -10.90
N LEU A 404 21.23 18.34 -10.13
CA LEU A 404 22.67 18.27 -10.39
C LEU A 404 22.97 17.18 -11.43
N PRO A 405 23.95 17.39 -12.33
CA PRO A 405 24.41 16.33 -13.21
C PRO A 405 25.08 15.22 -12.40
N VAL A 406 24.72 13.98 -12.69
CA VAL A 406 25.34 12.80 -12.06
C VAL A 406 26.60 12.44 -12.84
N GLY A 407 27.70 12.20 -12.12
CA GLY A 407 28.97 11.77 -12.70
C GLY A 407 28.98 10.28 -13.06
N GLU A 408 30.18 9.69 -13.09
CA GLU A 408 30.34 8.25 -13.30
C GLU A 408 29.67 7.44 -12.19
N ASP A 409 29.16 6.25 -12.54
CA ASP A 409 28.63 5.29 -11.59
C ASP A 409 29.78 4.64 -10.80
N ILE A 410 29.83 4.90 -9.48
CA ILE A 410 30.88 4.45 -8.57
C ILE A 410 30.40 3.27 -7.70
N ASP A 411 31.32 2.37 -7.36
CA ASP A 411 31.09 1.29 -6.38
C ASP A 411 31.84 1.65 -5.09
N THR A 412 31.09 2.12 -4.08
CA THR A 412 31.63 2.50 -2.77
C THR A 412 31.44 1.39 -1.74
N THR A 413 30.90 0.23 -2.12
CA THR A 413 30.69 -0.86 -1.18
C THR A 413 32.03 -1.37 -0.63
N PRO A 414 32.14 -1.67 0.68
CA PRO A 414 33.40 -2.14 1.26
C PRO A 414 33.93 -3.39 0.56
N GLU A 415 35.25 -3.46 0.38
CA GLU A 415 35.92 -4.61 -0.24
C GLU A 415 35.54 -5.93 0.48
N GLY A 416 35.25 -6.97 -0.30
CA GLY A 416 34.79 -8.27 0.21
C GLY A 416 33.29 -8.35 0.52
N THR A 417 32.50 -7.34 0.15
CA THR A 417 31.03 -7.39 0.22
C THR A 417 30.43 -8.08 -1.00
N THR A 418 29.68 -9.15 -0.78
CA THR A 418 28.92 -9.84 -1.83
C THR A 418 27.50 -9.28 -1.90
N ALA A 419 27.14 -8.73 -3.06
CA ALA A 419 25.82 -8.15 -3.34
C ALA A 419 25.00 -9.05 -4.27
N CYS A 420 23.76 -9.36 -3.90
CA CYS A 420 22.87 -10.30 -4.59
C CYS A 420 21.51 -9.65 -4.89
N LYS A 421 21.01 -9.81 -6.12
CA LYS A 421 19.67 -9.36 -6.55
C LYS A 421 18.76 -10.56 -6.87
N PHE A 422 17.50 -10.48 -6.47
CA PHE A 422 16.51 -11.54 -6.75
C PHE A 422 15.24 -10.93 -7.31
N TRP A 423 14.92 -11.29 -8.54
CA TRP A 423 13.69 -10.91 -9.23
C TRP A 423 12.63 -11.99 -9.00
N GLY A 424 11.56 -11.62 -8.30
CA GLY A 424 10.48 -12.50 -7.88
C GLY A 424 9.09 -12.01 -8.32
N LEU A 425 8.11 -12.91 -8.22
CA LEU A 425 6.69 -12.61 -8.40
C LEU A 425 6.00 -12.53 -7.04
N GLY A 426 5.16 -11.51 -6.83
CA GLY A 426 4.39 -11.36 -5.61
C GLY A 426 3.59 -12.64 -5.30
N SER A 427 3.88 -13.25 -4.14
CA SER A 427 3.35 -14.54 -3.65
C SER A 427 4.05 -15.83 -4.14
N ASP A 428 5.19 -15.76 -4.84
CA ASP A 428 5.98 -16.94 -5.21
C ASP A 428 6.86 -17.49 -4.07
N GLY A 429 7.06 -16.70 -3.01
CA GLY A 429 7.86 -17.05 -1.83
C GLY A 429 9.31 -16.57 -1.84
N THR A 430 9.76 -15.86 -2.88
CA THR A 430 11.13 -15.33 -3.04
C THR A 430 11.54 -14.42 -1.88
N VAL A 431 10.72 -13.42 -1.54
CA VAL A 431 10.99 -12.51 -0.41
C VAL A 431 11.11 -13.28 0.91
N GLY A 432 10.24 -14.26 1.14
CA GLY A 432 10.27 -15.07 2.36
C GLY A 432 11.54 -15.92 2.46
N ALA A 433 11.96 -16.54 1.36
CA ALA A 433 13.21 -17.27 1.27
C ALA A 433 14.42 -16.35 1.52
N ASN A 434 14.42 -15.15 0.94
CA ASN A 434 15.51 -14.19 1.12
C ASN A 434 15.60 -13.65 2.56
N LYS A 435 14.46 -13.36 3.22
CA LYS A 435 14.44 -13.02 4.66
C LYS A 435 15.00 -14.16 5.50
N SER A 436 14.71 -15.42 5.14
CA SER A 436 15.27 -16.59 5.81
C SER A 436 16.77 -16.72 5.56
N ALA A 437 17.25 -16.55 4.32
CA ALA A 437 18.66 -16.62 3.97
C ALA A 437 19.50 -15.59 4.74
N VAL A 438 19.02 -14.36 4.83
CA VAL A 438 19.69 -13.26 5.56
C VAL A 438 19.80 -13.58 7.05
N LYS A 439 18.74 -14.13 7.65
CA LYS A 439 18.78 -14.57 9.05
C LYS A 439 19.70 -15.76 9.27
N ILE A 440 19.72 -16.73 8.36
CA ILE A 440 20.62 -17.89 8.43
C ILE A 440 22.07 -17.40 8.42
N ILE A 441 22.44 -16.61 7.41
CA ILE A 441 23.82 -16.12 7.28
C ILE A 441 24.18 -15.22 8.46
N GLY A 442 23.33 -14.27 8.83
CA GLY A 442 23.58 -13.34 9.93
C GLY A 442 23.70 -14.01 11.30
N ASN A 443 22.90 -15.05 11.57
CA ASN A 443 22.87 -15.71 12.89
C ASN A 443 23.88 -16.86 13.04
N HIS A 444 24.36 -17.45 11.93
CA HIS A 444 25.29 -18.59 11.96
C HIS A 444 26.72 -18.26 11.52
N THR A 445 26.99 -17.01 11.11
CA THR A 445 28.33 -16.55 10.73
C THR A 445 28.69 -15.23 11.41
N ASP A 446 29.96 -14.83 11.34
CA ASP A 446 30.41 -13.52 11.81
C ASP A 446 30.18 -12.39 10.80
N MET A 447 29.66 -12.69 9.60
CA MET A 447 29.39 -11.67 8.59
C MET A 447 28.28 -10.70 9.04
N HIS A 448 28.40 -9.45 8.59
CA HIS A 448 27.30 -8.52 8.51
C HIS A 448 26.38 -8.95 7.36
N ALA A 449 25.08 -8.80 7.58
CA ALA A 449 24.06 -9.14 6.60
C ALA A 449 23.07 -7.98 6.51
N GLN A 450 22.75 -7.56 5.30
CA GLN A 450 21.78 -6.53 4.99
C GLN A 450 20.76 -7.07 3.97
N ALA A 451 19.48 -6.71 4.12
CA ALA A 451 18.48 -6.96 3.09
C ALA A 451 17.44 -5.86 2.99
N TYR A 452 17.16 -5.46 1.75
CA TYR A 452 16.08 -4.56 1.39
C TYR A 452 15.20 -5.21 0.32
N PHE A 453 13.89 -4.92 0.35
CA PHE A 453 12.91 -5.52 -0.54
C PHE A 453 12.08 -4.42 -1.20
N ALA A 454 12.23 -4.25 -2.51
CA ALA A 454 11.38 -3.40 -3.32
C ALA A 454 10.13 -4.19 -3.75
N TYR A 455 8.95 -3.66 -3.43
CA TYR A 455 7.66 -4.26 -3.76
C TYR A 455 6.91 -3.38 -4.76
N ASP A 456 6.15 -4.03 -5.63
CA ASP A 456 5.13 -3.38 -6.46
C ASP A 456 3.91 -2.96 -5.62
N SER A 457 3.20 -1.93 -6.07
CA SER A 457 1.87 -1.53 -5.60
C SER A 457 0.81 -2.62 -5.83
N LYS A 458 1.00 -3.48 -6.83
CA LYS A 458 0.08 -4.58 -7.17
C LYS A 458 0.12 -5.66 -6.08
N LYS A 459 -1.02 -5.89 -5.42
CA LYS A 459 -1.16 -6.84 -4.29
C LYS A 459 -0.90 -8.30 -4.66
N SER A 460 -1.13 -8.71 -5.91
CA SER A 460 -0.83 -10.06 -6.39
C SER A 460 -0.26 -10.02 -7.80
N GLY A 461 0.74 -10.87 -8.05
CA GLY A 461 1.43 -10.96 -9.33
C GLY A 461 2.21 -9.70 -9.71
N GLY A 462 2.45 -8.78 -8.77
CA GLY A 462 3.38 -7.67 -8.94
C GLY A 462 4.83 -8.15 -8.88
N ILE A 463 5.76 -7.32 -9.32
CA ILE A 463 7.19 -7.62 -9.23
C ILE A 463 7.70 -7.44 -7.79
N THR A 464 8.68 -8.25 -7.39
CA THR A 464 9.46 -8.00 -6.18
C THR A 464 10.95 -8.09 -6.51
N VAL A 465 11.74 -7.12 -6.07
CA VAL A 465 13.21 -7.16 -6.22
C VAL A 465 13.84 -7.15 -4.84
N SER A 466 14.55 -8.22 -4.48
CA SER A 466 15.27 -8.32 -3.21
C SER A 466 16.73 -7.94 -3.41
N HIS A 467 17.27 -7.12 -2.52
CA HIS A 467 18.66 -6.67 -2.52
C HIS A 467 19.33 -7.14 -1.24
N LEU A 468 20.28 -8.06 -1.34
CA LEU A 468 20.97 -8.65 -0.20
C LEU A 468 22.45 -8.34 -0.28
N ARG A 469 23.07 -7.93 0.84
CA ARG A 469 24.52 -7.74 0.95
C ARG A 469 25.06 -8.55 2.12
N PHE A 470 26.23 -9.14 1.95
CA PHE A 470 26.95 -9.89 2.98
C PHE A 470 28.42 -9.50 2.97
N GLY A 471 28.99 -9.19 4.12
CA GLY A 471 30.39 -8.73 4.19
C GLY A 471 31.00 -8.92 5.57
N LYS A 472 32.33 -8.85 5.64
CA LYS A 472 33.06 -8.88 6.91
C LYS A 472 33.09 -7.52 7.62
N SER A 473 32.89 -6.44 6.86
CA SER A 473 32.79 -5.08 7.36
C SER A 473 31.32 -4.68 7.55
N PRO A 474 31.02 -3.70 8.43
CA PRO A 474 29.69 -3.12 8.53
C PRO A 474 29.18 -2.61 7.17
N ILE A 475 27.88 -2.81 6.91
CA ILE A 475 27.26 -2.44 5.63
C ILE A 475 26.45 -1.16 5.84
N LYS A 476 26.93 -0.05 5.28
CA LYS A 476 26.29 1.28 5.32
C LYS A 476 25.53 1.62 4.03
N SER A 477 25.41 0.65 3.14
CA SER A 477 24.88 0.88 1.80
C SER A 477 23.34 1.03 1.80
N SER A 478 22.83 2.16 2.29
CA SER A 478 21.40 2.50 2.41
C SER A 478 20.74 2.87 1.06
N TYR A 479 21.17 2.21 -0.02
CA TYR A 479 20.71 2.38 -1.40
C TYR A 479 20.55 1.02 -2.10
N LEU A 480 19.87 0.97 -3.24
CA LEU A 480 19.68 -0.28 -4.00
C LEU A 480 21.00 -0.82 -4.59
N ILE A 481 21.05 -2.11 -4.89
CA ILE A 481 22.25 -2.71 -5.51
C ILE A 481 22.30 -2.31 -7.00
N ASN A 482 23.31 -1.53 -7.37
CA ASN A 482 23.71 -1.20 -8.74
C ASN A 482 24.86 -2.11 -9.26
N LYS A 483 25.58 -2.80 -8.37
CA LYS A 483 26.71 -3.68 -8.69
C LYS A 483 26.60 -5.05 -7.99
N ALA A 484 25.91 -6.00 -8.62
CA ALA A 484 25.65 -7.33 -8.08
C ALA A 484 26.69 -8.37 -8.52
N ALA A 485 27.11 -9.25 -7.60
CA ALA A 485 27.90 -10.45 -7.92
C ALA A 485 27.00 -11.64 -8.34
N PHE A 486 25.74 -11.63 -7.91
CA PHE A 486 24.75 -12.67 -8.20
C PHE A 486 23.38 -12.07 -8.52
N VAL A 487 22.74 -12.57 -9.57
CA VAL A 487 21.35 -12.26 -9.93
C VAL A 487 20.56 -13.56 -10.07
N SER A 488 19.35 -13.60 -9.49
CA SER A 488 18.39 -14.68 -9.71
C SER A 488 17.08 -14.15 -10.28
N CYS A 489 16.48 -14.88 -11.21
CA CYS A 489 15.18 -14.59 -11.79
C CYS A 489 14.27 -15.82 -11.64
N SER A 490 13.26 -15.71 -10.76
CA SER A 490 12.35 -16.82 -10.44
C SER A 490 11.23 -17.03 -11.45
N GLN A 491 11.02 -16.06 -12.36
CA GLN A 491 9.92 -16.06 -13.31
C GLN A 491 10.44 -15.92 -14.75
N GLN A 492 10.32 -16.99 -15.53
CA GLN A 492 10.77 -17.04 -16.93
C GLN A 492 10.32 -15.84 -17.77
N SER A 493 9.07 -15.40 -17.63
CA SER A 493 8.51 -14.31 -18.45
C SER A 493 9.18 -12.95 -18.23
N TYR A 494 9.97 -12.78 -17.16
CA TYR A 494 10.63 -11.52 -16.84
C TYR A 494 11.77 -11.18 -17.78
N VAL A 495 12.38 -12.18 -18.43
CA VAL A 495 13.50 -11.94 -19.36
C VAL A 495 13.11 -11.02 -20.52
N TYR A 496 11.84 -11.00 -20.92
CA TYR A 496 11.31 -10.15 -21.98
C TYR A 496 10.76 -8.81 -21.50
N LYS A 497 10.57 -8.62 -20.18
CA LYS A 497 9.85 -7.48 -19.60
C LYS A 497 10.75 -6.51 -18.86
N TYR A 498 11.82 -7.03 -18.26
CA TYR A 498 12.70 -6.27 -17.39
C TYR A 498 14.15 -6.51 -17.79
N ASP A 499 14.99 -5.50 -17.58
CA ASP A 499 16.43 -5.68 -17.61
C ASP A 499 16.90 -6.38 -16.32
N VAL A 500 16.66 -7.69 -16.24
CA VAL A 500 16.96 -8.48 -15.04
C VAL A 500 18.46 -8.54 -14.73
N LEU A 501 19.32 -8.36 -15.74
CA LEU A 501 20.78 -8.38 -15.61
C LEU A 501 21.37 -7.00 -15.27
N SER A 502 20.54 -5.95 -15.19
CA SER A 502 20.97 -4.61 -14.83
C SER A 502 21.77 -4.61 -13.53
N GLY A 503 23.02 -4.17 -13.64
CA GLY A 503 23.99 -4.08 -12.55
C GLY A 503 24.78 -5.35 -12.23
N LEU A 504 24.62 -6.45 -12.97
CA LEU A 504 25.41 -7.68 -12.76
C LEU A 504 26.88 -7.46 -13.18
N LYS A 505 27.84 -7.65 -12.27
CA LYS A 505 29.27 -7.48 -12.55
C LYS A 505 29.76 -8.48 -13.63
N LYS A 506 30.81 -8.09 -14.37
CA LYS A 506 31.59 -9.01 -15.22
C LYS A 506 32.04 -10.23 -14.40
N GLY A 507 31.88 -11.44 -14.94
CA GLY A 507 32.18 -12.68 -14.22
C GLY A 507 31.19 -13.04 -13.10
N GLY A 508 30.11 -12.28 -12.94
CA GLY A 508 29.05 -12.58 -11.97
C GLY A 508 28.22 -13.79 -12.36
N SER A 509 27.37 -14.27 -11.44
CA SER A 509 26.51 -15.44 -11.64
C SER A 509 25.06 -15.05 -11.89
N PHE A 510 24.42 -15.68 -12.88
CA PHE A 510 23.00 -15.52 -13.17
C PHE A 510 22.26 -16.86 -13.06
N LEU A 511 21.19 -16.91 -12.27
CA LEU A 511 20.30 -18.07 -12.12
C LEU A 511 18.91 -17.77 -12.70
N LEU A 512 18.46 -18.56 -13.68
CA LEU A 512 17.12 -18.45 -14.27
C LEU A 512 16.26 -19.69 -13.96
N ASN A 513 15.09 -19.48 -13.38
CA ASN A 513 14.06 -20.51 -13.28
C ASN A 513 13.30 -20.59 -14.62
N THR A 514 13.40 -21.72 -15.33
CA THR A 514 12.79 -21.88 -16.66
C THR A 514 12.45 -23.34 -16.95
N LEU A 515 11.43 -23.53 -17.81
CA LEU A 515 11.06 -24.83 -18.37
C LEU A 515 11.87 -25.19 -19.63
N TRP A 516 12.64 -24.23 -20.17
CA TRP A 516 13.40 -24.41 -21.40
C TRP A 516 14.59 -25.34 -21.19
N SER A 517 14.79 -26.26 -22.12
CA SER A 517 16.03 -27.05 -22.17
C SER A 517 17.22 -26.16 -22.57
N PRO A 518 18.48 -26.56 -22.28
CA PRO A 518 19.66 -25.82 -22.71
C PRO A 518 19.67 -25.48 -24.21
N GLU A 519 19.15 -26.36 -25.05
CA GLU A 519 19.07 -26.19 -26.51
C GLU A 519 18.01 -25.14 -26.92
N GLU A 520 16.95 -25.00 -26.13
CA GLU A 520 15.87 -24.04 -26.37
C GLU A 520 16.24 -22.60 -25.96
N LEU A 521 17.29 -22.42 -25.15
CA LEU A 521 17.73 -21.09 -24.66
C LEU A 521 18.14 -20.16 -25.80
N ASP A 522 18.79 -20.68 -26.85
CA ASP A 522 19.23 -19.85 -27.97
C ASP A 522 18.04 -19.21 -28.72
N LYS A 523 16.94 -19.97 -28.86
CA LYS A 523 15.71 -19.50 -29.50
C LYS A 523 14.93 -18.52 -28.62
N ASN A 524 14.88 -18.78 -27.31
CA ASN A 524 13.96 -18.08 -26.41
C ASN A 524 14.60 -16.88 -25.70
N LEU A 525 15.91 -16.82 -25.47
CA LEU A 525 16.49 -15.68 -24.76
C LEU A 525 16.56 -14.43 -25.66
N PRO A 526 16.19 -13.24 -25.15
CA PRO A 526 16.32 -11.98 -25.89
C PRO A 526 17.77 -11.72 -26.32
N ALA A 527 17.95 -11.16 -27.51
CA ALA A 527 19.28 -10.90 -28.05
C ALA A 527 20.13 -9.96 -27.17
N ALA A 528 19.55 -8.90 -26.59
CA ALA A 528 20.23 -8.04 -25.62
C ALA A 528 20.78 -8.82 -24.40
N MET A 529 20.00 -9.75 -23.86
CA MET A 529 20.43 -10.63 -22.76
C MET A 529 21.55 -11.56 -23.21
N LYS A 530 21.41 -12.21 -24.38
CA LYS A 530 22.44 -13.08 -24.96
C LYS A 530 23.77 -12.33 -25.14
N ARG A 531 23.73 -11.11 -25.70
CA ARG A 531 24.92 -10.25 -25.85
C ARG A 531 25.56 -9.92 -24.50
N TYR A 532 24.76 -9.57 -23.50
CA TYR A 532 25.29 -9.24 -22.16
C TYR A 532 26.00 -10.44 -21.51
N LEU A 533 25.36 -11.62 -21.54
CA LEU A 533 25.91 -12.84 -20.96
C LEU A 533 27.26 -13.20 -21.57
N ALA A 534 27.38 -13.11 -22.91
CA ALA A 534 28.60 -13.42 -23.63
C ALA A 534 29.70 -12.35 -23.48
N ALA A 535 29.34 -11.06 -23.55
CA ALA A 535 30.32 -9.97 -23.49
C ALA A 535 30.94 -9.77 -22.09
N ASN A 536 30.24 -10.20 -21.04
CA ASN A 536 30.64 -10.01 -19.65
C ASN A 536 31.07 -11.31 -18.94
N ASP A 537 31.35 -12.38 -19.69
CA ASP A 537 31.82 -13.66 -19.16
C ASP A 537 30.93 -14.19 -18.00
N ILE A 538 29.60 -14.07 -18.14
CA ILE A 538 28.66 -14.38 -17.05
C ILE A 538 28.56 -15.89 -16.81
N HIS A 539 28.62 -16.30 -15.54
CA HIS A 539 28.35 -17.67 -15.14
C HIS A 539 26.84 -17.93 -15.11
N PHE A 540 26.31 -18.47 -16.22
CA PHE A 540 24.87 -18.68 -16.39
C PHE A 540 24.41 -20.07 -15.91
N TYR A 541 23.34 -20.11 -15.12
CA TYR A 541 22.72 -21.31 -14.59
C TYR A 541 21.21 -21.31 -14.83
N THR A 542 20.62 -22.48 -15.12
CA THR A 542 19.17 -22.67 -15.21
C THR A 542 18.67 -23.74 -14.23
N ILE A 543 17.40 -23.66 -13.84
CA ILE A 543 16.73 -24.70 -13.04
C ILE A 543 15.23 -24.75 -13.37
N ASP A 544 14.66 -25.94 -13.47
CA ASP A 544 13.22 -26.14 -13.63
C ASP A 544 12.56 -26.35 -12.25
N ALA A 545 12.49 -25.28 -11.47
CA ALA A 545 12.01 -25.36 -10.10
C ALA A 545 10.50 -25.67 -10.02
N VAL A 546 9.75 -25.33 -11.08
CA VAL A 546 8.29 -25.57 -11.17
C VAL A 546 7.99 -27.06 -11.27
N ASN A 547 8.59 -27.77 -12.23
CA ASN A 547 8.32 -29.21 -12.38
C ASN A 547 8.91 -30.01 -11.23
N ILE A 548 10.05 -29.59 -10.67
CA ILE A 548 10.61 -30.20 -9.45
C ILE A 548 9.60 -30.09 -8.29
N ALA A 549 9.05 -28.89 -8.03
CA ALA A 549 8.07 -28.69 -6.97
C ALA A 549 6.79 -29.53 -7.17
N GLN A 550 6.30 -29.63 -8.41
CA GLN A 550 5.13 -30.44 -8.74
C GLN A 550 5.36 -31.93 -8.50
N LYS A 551 6.52 -32.47 -8.90
CA LYS A 551 6.90 -33.88 -8.68
C LYS A 551 7.02 -34.23 -7.19
N ILE A 552 7.53 -33.30 -6.37
CA ILE A 552 7.65 -33.48 -4.91
C ILE A 552 6.29 -33.32 -4.21
N GLY A 553 5.31 -32.70 -4.87
CA GLY A 553 3.96 -32.46 -4.35
C GLY A 553 3.77 -31.10 -3.68
N LEU A 554 4.73 -30.18 -3.80
CA LEU A 554 4.64 -28.80 -3.28
C LEU A 554 3.75 -27.89 -4.16
N GLY A 555 3.22 -28.42 -5.26
CA GLY A 555 2.39 -27.68 -6.20
C GLY A 555 3.19 -26.56 -6.87
N GLY A 556 2.69 -25.33 -6.81
CA GLY A 556 3.38 -24.14 -7.35
C GLY A 556 4.43 -23.51 -6.43
N ARG A 557 4.78 -24.13 -5.30
CA ARG A 557 5.73 -23.55 -4.32
C ARG A 557 7.14 -24.08 -4.57
N PHE A 558 7.96 -23.29 -5.25
CA PHE A 558 9.33 -23.64 -5.63
C PHE A 558 10.40 -22.82 -4.89
N ASN A 559 10.01 -21.97 -3.94
CA ASN A 559 10.90 -21.07 -3.21
C ASN A 559 12.08 -21.77 -2.51
N MET A 560 11.86 -22.95 -1.89
CA MET A 560 12.94 -23.71 -1.24
C MET A 560 13.99 -24.24 -2.24
N ILE A 561 13.55 -24.58 -3.45
CA ILE A 561 14.43 -25.07 -4.52
C ILE A 561 15.34 -23.93 -4.97
N MET A 562 14.76 -22.75 -5.24
CA MET A 562 15.50 -21.55 -5.64
C MET A 562 16.47 -21.07 -4.54
N GLN A 563 16.05 -21.14 -3.28
CA GLN A 563 16.88 -20.76 -2.13
C GLN A 563 18.10 -21.68 -2.00
N ALA A 564 17.93 -22.99 -2.14
CA ALA A 564 19.01 -23.95 -2.08
C ALA A 564 20.00 -23.77 -3.26
N ALA A 565 19.48 -23.53 -4.47
CA ALA A 565 20.31 -23.20 -5.64
C ALA A 565 21.14 -21.91 -5.42
N PHE A 566 20.55 -20.89 -4.80
CA PHE A 566 21.27 -19.66 -4.42
C PHE A 566 22.46 -19.97 -3.50
N PHE A 567 22.27 -20.71 -2.41
CA PHE A 567 23.38 -21.03 -1.50
C PHE A 567 24.50 -21.80 -2.19
N LYS A 568 24.17 -22.68 -3.14
CA LYS A 568 25.17 -23.44 -3.90
C LYS A 568 25.97 -22.57 -4.88
N ILE A 569 25.29 -21.65 -5.58
CA ILE A 569 25.89 -20.88 -6.68
C ILE A 569 26.59 -19.61 -6.18
N ALA A 570 26.02 -18.93 -5.18
CA ALA A 570 26.59 -17.70 -4.64
C ALA A 570 27.80 -17.96 -3.72
N ASP A 571 27.96 -19.19 -3.21
CA ASP A 571 29.11 -19.67 -2.44
C ASP A 571 29.52 -18.74 -1.28
N ILE A 572 28.53 -18.17 -0.59
CA ILE A 572 28.73 -17.25 0.54
C ILE A 572 29.15 -18.00 1.81
N ILE A 573 28.66 -19.22 1.99
CA ILE A 573 29.01 -20.15 3.06
C ILE A 573 29.16 -21.57 2.48
N PRO A 574 29.88 -22.49 3.15
CA PRO A 574 29.99 -23.87 2.69
C PRO A 574 28.60 -24.50 2.45
N VAL A 575 28.45 -25.19 1.32
CA VAL A 575 27.14 -25.74 0.90
C VAL A 575 26.58 -26.73 1.92
N GLU A 576 27.43 -27.54 2.55
CA GLU A 576 27.03 -28.51 3.55
C GLU A 576 26.41 -27.83 4.78
N ASP A 577 26.97 -26.71 5.21
CA ASP A 577 26.45 -25.89 6.29
C ASP A 577 25.13 -25.22 5.89
N ALA A 578 25.06 -24.65 4.67
CA ALA A 578 23.84 -24.07 4.14
C ALA A 578 22.68 -25.06 4.12
N VAL A 579 22.91 -26.29 3.63
CA VAL A 579 21.90 -27.36 3.59
C VAL A 579 21.44 -27.72 5.00
N ARG A 580 22.36 -27.85 5.96
CA ARG A 580 22.02 -28.12 7.36
C ARG A 580 21.13 -27.01 7.93
N TYR A 581 21.53 -25.75 7.79
CA TYR A 581 20.77 -24.62 8.33
C TYR A 581 19.39 -24.46 7.66
N LEU A 582 19.28 -24.71 6.36
CA LEU A 582 17.98 -24.73 5.66
C LEU A 582 17.05 -25.81 6.21
N LYS A 583 17.56 -27.04 6.42
CA LYS A 583 16.76 -28.14 6.98
C LYS A 583 16.34 -27.85 8.42
N ASP A 584 17.22 -27.25 9.24
CA ASP A 584 16.88 -26.82 10.61
C ASP A 584 15.79 -25.73 10.62
N ALA A 585 15.88 -24.76 9.68
CA ALA A 585 14.87 -23.72 9.51
C ALA A 585 13.51 -24.30 9.05
N VAL A 586 13.51 -25.33 8.21
CA VAL A 586 12.29 -26.06 7.79
C VAL A 586 11.63 -26.74 8.99
N VAL A 587 12.40 -27.42 9.85
CA VAL A 587 11.87 -28.05 11.08
C VAL A 587 11.25 -26.99 11.99
N THR A 588 11.96 -25.88 12.20
CA THR A 588 11.47 -24.77 13.05
C THR A 588 10.18 -24.16 12.50
N SER A 589 10.09 -23.95 11.18
CA SER A 589 8.97 -23.26 10.53
C SER A 589 7.76 -24.16 10.27
N TYR A 590 7.99 -25.44 9.96
CA TYR A 590 6.97 -26.35 9.45
C TYR A 590 6.79 -27.62 10.28
N GLY A 591 7.57 -27.84 11.33
CA GLY A 591 7.45 -29.03 12.20
C GLY A 591 6.04 -29.19 12.77
N LYS A 592 5.37 -28.08 13.12
CA LYS A 592 3.98 -28.08 13.61
C LYS A 592 2.93 -28.43 12.54
N LYS A 593 3.31 -28.48 11.25
CA LYS A 593 2.42 -28.84 10.13
C LYS A 593 2.49 -30.33 9.76
N GLY A 594 3.31 -31.11 10.45
CA GLY A 594 3.46 -32.56 10.28
C GLY A 594 4.63 -32.99 9.41
N GLN A 595 5.13 -34.21 9.65
CA GLN A 595 6.36 -34.74 9.05
C GLN A 595 6.34 -34.76 7.52
N LYS A 596 5.19 -35.06 6.90
CA LYS A 596 5.06 -35.05 5.44
C LYS A 596 5.44 -33.71 4.81
N ILE A 597 5.04 -32.58 5.42
CA ILE A 597 5.40 -31.25 4.91
C ILE A 597 6.89 -30.99 5.10
N VAL A 598 7.47 -31.42 6.23
CA VAL A 598 8.92 -31.31 6.48
C VAL A 598 9.72 -32.09 5.44
N ASP A 599 9.36 -33.35 5.19
CA ASP A 599 10.05 -34.23 4.24
C ASP A 599 10.00 -33.67 2.81
N MET A 600 8.84 -33.14 2.38
CA MET A 600 8.69 -32.51 1.07
C MET A 600 9.60 -31.27 0.92
N ASN A 601 9.74 -30.45 1.96
CA ASN A 601 10.63 -29.29 1.91
C ASN A 601 12.10 -29.71 1.95
N ASN A 602 12.46 -30.75 2.71
CA ASN A 602 13.82 -31.30 2.72
C ASN A 602 14.21 -31.86 1.35
N ALA A 603 13.31 -32.61 0.69
CA ALA A 603 13.51 -33.09 -0.66
C ALA A 603 13.67 -31.94 -1.67
N ALA A 604 12.94 -30.84 -1.49
CA ALA A 604 13.08 -29.65 -2.31
C ALA A 604 14.44 -28.94 -2.15
N ILE A 605 15.00 -28.93 -0.93
CA ILE A 605 16.36 -28.44 -0.66
C ILE A 605 17.38 -29.31 -1.41
N ASP A 606 17.31 -30.63 -1.26
CA ASP A 606 18.24 -31.57 -1.90
C ASP A 606 18.19 -31.47 -3.43
N ALA A 607 16.98 -31.33 -3.98
CA ALA A 607 16.78 -31.11 -5.41
C ALA A 607 17.28 -29.74 -5.89
N GLY A 608 17.17 -28.69 -5.07
CA GLY A 608 17.68 -27.36 -5.42
C GLY A 608 19.20 -27.27 -5.45
N VAL A 609 19.90 -28.01 -4.58
CA VAL A 609 21.38 -28.06 -4.57
C VAL A 609 21.94 -28.78 -5.79
N SER A 610 21.27 -29.84 -6.25
CA SER A 610 21.74 -30.71 -7.32
C SER A 610 21.12 -30.41 -8.69
N GLY A 611 20.00 -29.68 -8.74
CA GLY A 611 19.17 -29.51 -9.93
C GLY A 611 19.53 -28.33 -10.83
N SER A 612 20.45 -27.45 -10.43
CA SER A 612 20.89 -26.34 -11.29
C SER A 612 21.86 -26.81 -12.37
N VAL A 613 21.62 -26.43 -13.61
CA VAL A 613 22.47 -26.76 -14.76
C VAL A 613 23.29 -25.52 -15.13
N LYS A 614 24.63 -25.65 -15.19
CA LYS A 614 25.50 -24.59 -15.72
C LYS A 614 25.43 -24.61 -17.25
N ILE A 615 25.22 -23.45 -17.85
CA ILE A 615 25.13 -23.27 -19.29
C ILE A 615 26.47 -22.75 -19.83
N ASP A 616 27.03 -23.45 -20.81
CA ASP A 616 28.17 -22.96 -21.57
C ASP A 616 27.69 -21.88 -22.54
N VAL A 617 27.89 -20.61 -22.16
CA VAL A 617 27.42 -19.45 -22.94
C VAL A 617 28.11 -19.44 -24.32
N PRO A 618 27.35 -19.57 -25.43
CA PRO A 618 27.95 -19.57 -26.76
C PRO A 618 28.61 -18.23 -27.09
N ALA A 619 29.87 -18.24 -27.56
CA ALA A 619 30.56 -17.01 -27.96
C ALA A 619 29.83 -16.24 -29.07
N ALA A 620 29.06 -16.94 -29.93
CA ALA A 620 28.25 -16.34 -30.98
C ALA A 620 27.14 -15.41 -30.46
N TRP A 621 26.73 -15.55 -29.20
CA TRP A 621 25.69 -14.70 -28.59
C TRP A 621 26.08 -13.23 -28.50
N VAL A 622 27.37 -12.90 -28.53
CA VAL A 622 27.85 -11.51 -28.60
C VAL A 622 27.36 -10.78 -29.86
N GLN A 623 27.05 -11.53 -30.92
CA GLN A 623 26.53 -11.02 -32.21
C GLN A 623 25.02 -11.26 -32.38
N ALA A 624 24.30 -11.65 -31.32
CA ALA A 624 22.85 -11.85 -31.40
C ALA A 624 22.16 -10.54 -31.84
N VAL A 625 21.29 -10.63 -32.84
CA VAL A 625 20.56 -9.49 -33.41
C VAL A 625 19.20 -9.38 -32.75
N ASP A 626 18.79 -8.16 -32.38
CA ASP A 626 17.46 -7.92 -31.82
C ASP A 626 16.38 -8.25 -32.85
N GLU A 627 15.30 -8.89 -32.38
CA GLU A 627 14.14 -9.12 -33.23
C GLU A 627 13.49 -7.78 -33.58
N VAL A 628 13.06 -7.63 -34.83
CA VAL A 628 12.30 -6.45 -35.26
C VAL A 628 10.89 -6.55 -34.68
N VAL A 629 10.65 -5.87 -33.57
CA VAL A 629 9.33 -5.76 -32.98
C VAL A 629 8.54 -4.69 -33.74
N SER A 630 7.38 -5.04 -34.28
CA SER A 630 6.47 -4.04 -34.85
C SER A 630 6.01 -3.10 -33.75
N GLN A 631 6.23 -1.80 -33.92
CA GLN A 631 5.66 -0.80 -33.00
C GLN A 631 4.15 -0.75 -33.22
N THR A 632 3.40 -1.03 -32.16
CA THR A 632 1.95 -0.81 -32.14
C THR A 632 1.71 0.64 -31.76
N GLU A 633 0.84 1.34 -32.48
CA GLU A 633 0.44 2.69 -32.14
C GLU A 633 -0.40 2.65 -30.85
N VAL A 634 0.08 3.27 -29.79
CA VAL A 634 -0.56 3.37 -28.47
C VAL A 634 -0.62 4.83 -28.01
N PRO A 635 -1.52 5.20 -27.08
CA PRO A 635 -1.58 6.56 -26.57
C PRO A 635 -0.23 7.04 -26.00
N GLU A 636 0.02 8.34 -26.07
CA GLU A 636 1.27 8.95 -25.61
C GLU A 636 1.57 8.64 -24.13
N PHE A 637 0.56 8.69 -23.26
CA PHE A 637 0.72 8.29 -21.86
C PHE A 637 1.21 6.84 -21.71
N VAL A 638 0.72 5.94 -22.57
CA VAL A 638 1.08 4.52 -22.51
C VAL A 638 2.56 4.35 -22.87
N SER A 639 2.99 4.88 -24.02
CA SER A 639 4.37 4.74 -24.50
C SER A 639 5.40 5.54 -23.71
N LYS A 640 5.05 6.75 -23.24
CA LYS A 640 6.00 7.65 -22.56
C LYS A 640 6.03 7.51 -21.04
N ILE A 641 4.99 6.98 -20.41
CA ILE A 641 4.88 6.93 -18.94
C ILE A 641 4.61 5.50 -18.44
N LEU A 642 3.52 4.86 -18.91
CA LEU A 642 3.13 3.54 -18.42
C LEU A 642 4.18 2.46 -18.74
N GLU A 643 4.62 2.37 -19.98
CA GLU A 643 5.59 1.37 -20.42
C GLU A 643 6.95 1.54 -19.72
N PRO A 644 7.55 2.74 -19.63
CA PRO A 644 8.78 2.94 -18.86
C PRO A 644 8.64 2.59 -17.37
N ILE A 645 7.56 3.00 -16.70
CA ILE A 645 7.36 2.65 -15.29
C ILE A 645 7.19 1.13 -15.14
N ASN A 646 6.37 0.49 -15.98
CA ASN A 646 6.17 -0.95 -15.94
C ASN A 646 7.45 -1.73 -16.29
N ALA A 647 8.37 -1.17 -17.08
CA ALA A 647 9.68 -1.76 -17.36
C ALA A 647 10.72 -1.55 -16.24
N GLN A 648 10.32 -0.97 -15.09
CA GLN A 648 11.21 -0.57 -13.98
C GLN A 648 12.23 0.51 -14.37
N ALA A 649 11.89 1.35 -15.35
CA ALA A 649 12.68 2.49 -15.82
C ALA A 649 12.04 3.85 -15.46
N GLY A 650 11.05 3.87 -14.56
CA GLY A 650 10.35 5.10 -14.15
C GLY A 650 11.27 6.17 -13.54
N ASP A 651 12.38 5.78 -12.91
CA ASP A 651 13.38 6.72 -12.38
C ASP A 651 14.11 7.53 -13.46
N SER A 652 14.10 7.05 -14.72
CA SER A 652 14.70 7.75 -15.86
C SER A 652 13.80 8.82 -16.48
N LEU A 653 12.51 8.85 -16.12
CA LEU A 653 11.58 9.86 -16.62
C LEU A 653 11.95 11.24 -16.06
N PRO A 654 12.22 12.25 -16.91
CA PRO A 654 12.47 13.61 -16.46
C PRO A 654 11.18 14.27 -15.94
N VAL A 655 11.34 15.41 -15.26
CA VAL A 655 10.21 16.22 -14.76
C VAL A 655 9.26 16.62 -15.90
N SER A 656 9.77 16.91 -17.10
CA SER A 656 8.96 17.25 -18.28
C SER A 656 7.98 16.15 -18.72
N SER A 657 8.22 14.88 -18.35
CA SER A 657 7.29 13.77 -18.63
C SER A 657 5.95 13.93 -17.89
N PHE A 658 5.88 14.78 -16.87
CA PHE A 658 4.68 15.00 -16.07
C PHE A 658 4.00 16.35 -16.32
N LEU A 659 4.43 17.11 -17.35
CA LEU A 659 3.75 18.35 -17.76
C LEU A 659 2.32 18.03 -18.24
N GLY A 660 1.36 18.81 -17.80
CA GLY A 660 -0.08 18.56 -17.98
C GLY A 660 -0.71 17.60 -16.95
N LEU A 661 0.08 17.04 -16.02
CA LEU A 661 -0.37 16.20 -14.91
C LEU A 661 -0.06 16.83 -13.53
N GLU A 662 0.09 18.16 -13.48
CA GLU A 662 0.55 18.89 -12.29
C GLU A 662 -0.38 18.71 -11.08
N ASP A 663 -1.68 18.55 -11.32
CA ASP A 663 -2.72 18.31 -10.32
C ASP A 663 -2.83 16.83 -9.90
N GLY A 664 -2.03 15.94 -10.48
CA GLY A 664 -2.06 14.50 -10.21
C GLY A 664 -3.14 13.73 -10.96
N ALA A 665 -3.83 14.36 -11.93
CA ALA A 665 -4.80 13.66 -12.77
C ALA A 665 -4.09 12.71 -13.76
N PHE A 666 -4.52 11.45 -13.80
CA PHE A 666 -4.03 10.45 -14.75
C PHE A 666 -5.15 10.02 -15.71
N PRO A 667 -4.84 9.67 -16.97
CA PRO A 667 -5.85 9.18 -17.90
C PRO A 667 -6.41 7.83 -17.44
N GLN A 668 -7.70 7.62 -17.71
CA GLN A 668 -8.40 6.37 -17.42
C GLN A 668 -8.14 5.30 -18.50
N GLY A 669 -8.43 4.05 -18.16
CA GLY A 669 -8.39 2.91 -19.08
C GLY A 669 -6.98 2.39 -19.38
N THR A 670 -5.96 2.87 -18.65
CA THR A 670 -4.56 2.50 -18.93
C THR A 670 -4.25 1.06 -18.54
N ALA A 671 -5.02 0.46 -17.61
CA ALA A 671 -4.84 -0.94 -17.22
C ALA A 671 -5.04 -1.93 -18.38
N ALA A 672 -5.82 -1.56 -19.41
CA ALA A 672 -6.07 -2.38 -20.59
C ALA A 672 -4.81 -2.66 -21.42
N TYR A 673 -3.78 -1.81 -21.31
CA TYR A 673 -2.52 -1.93 -22.04
C TYR A 673 -1.46 -2.78 -21.31
N GLU A 674 -1.67 -3.13 -20.04
CA GLU A 674 -0.64 -3.85 -19.27
C GLU A 674 -0.45 -5.30 -19.72
N LYS A 675 -1.53 -5.99 -20.10
CA LYS A 675 -1.54 -7.38 -20.60
C LYS A 675 -0.56 -8.30 -19.87
N ARG A 676 -0.67 -8.33 -18.53
CA ARG A 676 0.36 -8.82 -17.60
C ARG A 676 0.78 -10.27 -17.82
N GLY A 677 -0.13 -11.15 -18.23
CA GLY A 677 0.17 -12.56 -18.56
C GLY A 677 0.77 -13.36 -17.39
N VAL A 678 0.34 -13.11 -16.16
CA VAL A 678 0.93 -13.70 -14.93
C VAL A 678 0.18 -14.93 -14.40
N ALA A 679 -0.91 -15.35 -15.06
CA ALA A 679 -1.64 -16.54 -14.64
C ALA A 679 -0.90 -17.84 -15.01
N ILE A 680 -0.95 -18.82 -14.10
CA ILE A 680 -0.48 -20.19 -14.39
C ILE A 680 -1.51 -20.92 -15.28
N GLN A 681 -2.79 -20.70 -15.01
CA GLN A 681 -3.90 -21.29 -15.76
C GLN A 681 -4.98 -20.26 -16.05
N VAL A 682 -5.67 -20.39 -17.18
CA VAL A 682 -6.79 -19.53 -17.59
C VAL A 682 -8.00 -20.38 -17.98
N PRO A 683 -9.25 -19.87 -17.86
CA PRO A 683 -10.44 -20.65 -18.21
C PRO A 683 -10.59 -20.77 -19.72
N GLU A 684 -10.83 -21.99 -20.21
CA GLU A 684 -11.24 -22.28 -21.58
C GLU A 684 -12.74 -22.54 -21.63
N TRP A 685 -13.44 -21.85 -22.53
CA TRP A 685 -14.89 -21.99 -22.71
C TRP A 685 -15.27 -23.25 -23.52
N GLN A 686 -16.26 -23.98 -23.02
CA GLN A 686 -16.86 -25.16 -23.66
C GLN A 686 -18.29 -24.80 -24.09
N ALA A 687 -18.46 -24.42 -25.36
CA ALA A 687 -19.69 -23.80 -25.88
C ALA A 687 -20.94 -24.70 -25.76
N GLU A 688 -20.76 -26.01 -25.93
CA GLU A 688 -21.79 -27.04 -25.88
C GLU A 688 -22.40 -27.20 -24.47
N ASN A 689 -21.59 -27.03 -23.43
CA ASN A 689 -22.02 -27.12 -22.04
C ASN A 689 -22.61 -25.81 -21.50
N CYS A 690 -22.38 -24.69 -22.19
CA CYS A 690 -22.72 -23.36 -21.68
C CYS A 690 -24.22 -23.06 -21.74
N VAL A 691 -24.81 -22.69 -20.60
CA VAL A 691 -26.23 -22.28 -20.49
C VAL A 691 -26.47 -20.77 -20.66
N GLN A 692 -25.44 -19.99 -21.04
CA GLN A 692 -25.51 -18.53 -21.28
C GLN A 692 -26.11 -17.74 -20.10
N CYS A 693 -25.70 -18.05 -18.87
CA CYS A 693 -26.19 -17.38 -17.66
C CYS A 693 -25.38 -16.13 -17.24
N ASN A 694 -24.23 -15.90 -17.87
CA ASN A 694 -23.28 -14.80 -17.60
C ASN A 694 -22.70 -14.72 -16.17
N GLN A 695 -22.98 -15.68 -15.30
CA GLN A 695 -22.46 -15.67 -13.91
C GLN A 695 -20.93 -15.67 -13.83
N CYS A 696 -20.25 -16.29 -14.80
CA CYS A 696 -18.80 -16.29 -14.88
C CYS A 696 -18.20 -14.89 -15.08
N SER A 697 -18.87 -14.02 -15.83
CA SER A 697 -18.47 -12.63 -16.05
C SER A 697 -18.78 -11.76 -14.82
N LEU A 698 -19.95 -11.98 -14.20
CA LEU A 698 -20.35 -11.27 -12.98
C LEU A 698 -19.30 -11.42 -11.87
N VAL A 699 -18.88 -12.65 -11.59
CA VAL A 699 -17.98 -12.93 -10.48
C VAL A 699 -16.51 -12.72 -10.81
N CYS A 700 -16.16 -12.38 -12.05
CA CYS A 700 -14.78 -12.17 -12.43
C CYS A 700 -14.27 -10.87 -11.75
N PRO A 701 -13.25 -10.96 -10.87
CA PRO A 701 -12.75 -9.79 -10.16
C PRO A 701 -11.92 -8.84 -11.04
N HIS A 702 -11.64 -9.20 -12.29
CA HIS A 702 -10.77 -8.45 -13.19
C HIS A 702 -11.42 -8.15 -14.55
N ALA A 703 -12.71 -8.46 -14.72
CA ALA A 703 -13.41 -8.34 -16.00
C ALA A 703 -12.72 -9.07 -17.19
N ALA A 704 -11.92 -10.11 -16.91
CA ALA A 704 -11.15 -10.88 -17.89
C ALA A 704 -11.96 -11.97 -18.61
N ILE A 705 -13.26 -12.07 -18.37
CA ILE A 705 -14.18 -12.95 -19.07
C ILE A 705 -15.51 -12.23 -19.30
N ARG A 706 -15.94 -12.11 -20.56
CA ARG A 706 -17.10 -11.29 -20.98
C ARG A 706 -17.99 -12.04 -21.96
N PRO A 707 -19.32 -11.96 -21.81
CA PRO A 707 -20.23 -12.38 -22.86
C PRO A 707 -20.22 -11.34 -23.99
N VAL A 708 -20.19 -11.79 -25.24
CA VAL A 708 -20.25 -10.91 -26.41
C VAL A 708 -21.35 -11.41 -27.34
N LEU A 709 -22.13 -10.46 -27.86
CA LEU A 709 -23.17 -10.71 -28.86
C LEU A 709 -22.67 -10.25 -30.24
N LEU A 710 -22.89 -11.09 -31.25
CA LEU A 710 -22.41 -10.87 -32.61
C LEU A 710 -23.57 -11.00 -33.62
N HIS A 711 -23.56 -10.14 -34.63
CA HIS A 711 -24.32 -10.36 -35.87
C HIS A 711 -23.64 -11.41 -36.74
N ASP A 712 -24.38 -12.02 -37.67
CA ASP A 712 -23.84 -13.05 -38.56
C ASP A 712 -22.62 -12.56 -39.37
N GLU A 713 -22.61 -11.30 -39.80
CA GLU A 713 -21.46 -10.70 -40.50
C GLU A 713 -20.19 -10.63 -39.63
N GLU A 714 -20.36 -10.36 -38.33
CA GLU A 714 -19.25 -10.30 -37.38
C GLU A 714 -18.77 -11.71 -37.00
N VAL A 715 -19.64 -12.71 -37.07
CA VAL A 715 -19.22 -14.12 -36.95
C VAL A 715 -18.37 -14.53 -38.17
N GLN A 716 -18.76 -14.12 -39.38
CA GLN A 716 -18.01 -14.43 -40.61
C GLN A 716 -16.64 -13.76 -40.67
N LYS A 717 -16.51 -12.55 -40.09
CA LYS A 717 -15.24 -11.80 -40.01
C LYS A 717 -14.34 -12.22 -38.84
N ALA A 718 -14.84 -13.08 -37.95
CA ALA A 718 -14.10 -13.48 -36.77
C ALA A 718 -12.83 -14.28 -37.11
N PRO A 719 -11.73 -14.13 -36.35
CA PRO A 719 -10.55 -14.96 -36.52
C PRO A 719 -10.86 -16.45 -36.32
N GLN A 720 -10.07 -17.31 -37.00
CA GLN A 720 -10.22 -18.75 -36.89
C GLN A 720 -10.12 -19.20 -35.42
N GLY A 721 -11.09 -20.01 -34.99
CA GLY A 721 -11.14 -20.54 -33.62
C GLY A 721 -12.09 -19.80 -32.68
N LEU A 722 -12.72 -18.69 -33.09
CA LEU A 722 -13.79 -18.08 -32.31
C LEU A 722 -15.01 -19.02 -32.27
N GLN A 723 -15.27 -19.60 -31.10
CA GLN A 723 -16.48 -20.40 -30.88
C GLN A 723 -17.68 -19.47 -30.69
N VAL A 724 -18.84 -19.84 -31.24
CA VAL A 724 -20.11 -19.14 -31.06
C VAL A 724 -21.26 -20.12 -30.91
N LYS A 725 -22.37 -19.67 -30.32
CA LYS A 725 -23.64 -20.41 -30.30
C LYS A 725 -24.82 -19.44 -30.43
N PRO A 726 -26.02 -19.87 -30.88
CA PRO A 726 -27.19 -18.99 -30.95
C PRO A 726 -27.51 -18.33 -29.60
N ALA A 727 -27.74 -17.02 -29.56
CA ALA A 727 -27.99 -16.29 -28.32
C ALA A 727 -29.41 -16.56 -27.77
N VAL A 728 -29.48 -17.08 -26.55
CA VAL A 728 -30.73 -17.32 -25.83
C VAL A 728 -31.23 -15.98 -25.27
N GLY A 729 -32.42 -15.56 -25.69
CA GLY A 729 -33.02 -14.28 -25.29
C GLY A 729 -32.70 -13.11 -26.24
N ALA A 730 -31.94 -13.33 -27.32
CA ALA A 730 -31.66 -12.33 -28.34
C ALA A 730 -31.72 -12.97 -29.74
N LYS A 731 -32.88 -12.87 -30.40
CA LYS A 731 -33.12 -13.51 -31.71
C LYS A 731 -32.20 -12.92 -32.77
N GLY A 732 -31.63 -13.77 -33.63
CA GLY A 732 -30.77 -13.34 -34.75
C GLY A 732 -29.36 -12.91 -34.34
N LEU A 733 -28.96 -13.12 -33.09
CA LEU A 733 -27.60 -12.88 -32.60
C LEU A 733 -26.92 -14.19 -32.21
N SER A 734 -25.60 -14.20 -32.37
CA SER A 734 -24.71 -15.23 -31.84
C SER A 734 -24.10 -14.78 -30.52
N PHE A 735 -23.81 -15.73 -29.65
CA PHE A 735 -23.20 -15.54 -28.33
C PHE A 735 -21.83 -16.21 -28.29
N THR A 736 -20.86 -15.51 -27.74
CA THR A 736 -19.57 -16.08 -27.33
C THR A 736 -19.21 -15.65 -25.91
N MET A 737 -18.42 -16.46 -25.22
CA MET A 737 -17.81 -16.10 -23.94
C MET A 737 -16.32 -15.87 -24.17
N ALA A 738 -15.94 -14.62 -24.33
CA ALA A 738 -14.56 -14.21 -24.60
C ALA A 738 -13.75 -14.18 -23.30
N VAL A 739 -12.47 -14.56 -23.37
CA VAL A 739 -11.54 -14.58 -22.23
C VAL A 739 -10.29 -13.78 -22.59
N SER A 740 -9.97 -12.75 -21.81
CA SER A 740 -8.68 -12.07 -21.90
C SER A 740 -7.63 -12.95 -21.22
N VAL A 741 -6.89 -13.70 -22.03
CA VAL A 741 -5.86 -14.62 -21.54
C VAL A 741 -4.76 -13.85 -20.80
N ARG A 742 -4.37 -12.67 -21.29
CA ARG A 742 -3.28 -11.87 -20.73
C ARG A 742 -3.68 -11.02 -19.51
N ASP A 743 -4.97 -10.79 -19.27
CA ASP A 743 -5.43 -10.04 -18.10
C ASP A 743 -6.02 -10.95 -17.00
N CYS A 744 -6.27 -12.22 -17.31
CA CYS A 744 -6.71 -13.20 -16.33
C CYS A 744 -5.61 -13.46 -15.30
N LEU A 745 -5.97 -13.47 -14.01
CA LEU A 745 -5.07 -13.87 -12.91
C LEU A 745 -5.24 -15.34 -12.48
N GLY A 746 -6.00 -16.13 -13.24
CA GLY A 746 -6.13 -17.57 -13.01
C GLY A 746 -6.82 -17.98 -11.70
N CYS A 747 -7.61 -17.08 -11.10
CA CYS A 747 -8.25 -17.35 -9.80
C CYS A 747 -9.24 -18.53 -9.83
N GLY A 748 -9.84 -18.85 -10.98
CA GLY A 748 -10.78 -19.97 -11.11
C GLY A 748 -12.20 -19.71 -10.60
N SER A 749 -12.52 -18.53 -10.06
CA SER A 749 -13.87 -18.21 -9.53
C SER A 749 -14.98 -18.40 -10.58
N CYS A 750 -14.71 -18.04 -11.83
CA CYS A 750 -15.63 -18.22 -12.96
C CYS A 750 -15.97 -19.70 -13.24
N ALA A 751 -14.97 -20.60 -13.16
CA ALA A 751 -15.16 -22.03 -13.33
C ALA A 751 -15.91 -22.66 -12.13
N GLN A 752 -15.61 -22.19 -10.92
CA GLN A 752 -16.26 -22.67 -9.70
C GLN A 752 -17.77 -22.36 -9.72
N VAL A 753 -18.17 -21.13 -10.04
CA VAL A 753 -19.58 -20.73 -10.06
C VAL A 753 -20.36 -21.22 -11.27
N CYS A 754 -19.71 -21.81 -12.28
CA CYS A 754 -20.38 -22.30 -13.47
C CYS A 754 -21.47 -23.33 -13.09
N PRO A 755 -22.77 -23.05 -13.37
CA PRO A 755 -23.89 -23.86 -12.90
C PRO A 755 -24.23 -25.04 -13.84
N ALA A 756 -23.53 -25.16 -14.97
CA ALA A 756 -23.77 -26.25 -15.91
C ALA A 756 -23.37 -27.59 -15.29
N LYS A 757 -24.17 -28.65 -15.56
CA LYS A 757 -23.92 -30.01 -15.05
C LYS A 757 -22.53 -30.52 -15.44
N ASN A 758 -22.19 -30.37 -16.72
CA ASN A 758 -20.83 -30.47 -17.21
C ASN A 758 -20.24 -29.05 -17.21
N LYS A 759 -19.03 -28.88 -16.67
CA LYS A 759 -18.44 -27.55 -16.54
C LYS A 759 -18.21 -26.92 -17.92
N ALA A 760 -18.81 -25.75 -18.13
CA ALA A 760 -18.64 -24.96 -19.35
C ALA A 760 -17.36 -24.11 -19.37
N LEU A 761 -16.58 -24.14 -18.28
CA LEU A 761 -15.29 -23.49 -18.15
C LEU A 761 -14.32 -24.48 -17.49
N VAL A 762 -13.20 -24.75 -18.16
CA VAL A 762 -12.15 -25.66 -17.67
C VAL A 762 -10.84 -24.89 -17.61
N MET A 763 -10.14 -24.94 -16.47
CA MET A 763 -8.85 -24.27 -16.33
C MET A 763 -7.78 -25.02 -17.15
N LYS A 764 -7.06 -24.31 -18.02
CA LYS A 764 -5.98 -24.84 -18.88
C LYS A 764 -4.68 -24.07 -18.65
N PRO A 765 -3.50 -24.70 -18.85
CA PRO A 765 -2.22 -23.99 -18.75
C PRO A 765 -2.17 -22.77 -19.67
N PHE A 766 -1.65 -21.64 -19.16
CA PHE A 766 -1.59 -20.37 -19.89
C PHE A 766 -0.98 -20.50 -21.30
N ALA A 767 0.16 -21.20 -21.41
CA ALA A 767 0.88 -21.38 -22.66
C ALA A 767 0.03 -22.05 -23.77
N THR A 768 -0.94 -22.89 -23.41
CA THR A 768 -1.83 -23.56 -24.39
C THR A 768 -2.96 -22.65 -24.89
N GLN A 769 -3.12 -21.48 -24.27
CA GLN A 769 -4.23 -20.57 -24.53
C GLN A 769 -3.74 -19.21 -25.06
N GLU A 770 -2.44 -18.92 -25.01
CA GLU A 770 -1.89 -17.60 -25.34
C GLU A 770 -2.23 -17.14 -26.77
N GLU A 771 -2.15 -18.04 -27.76
CA GLU A 771 -2.50 -17.72 -29.15
C GLU A 771 -3.97 -17.28 -29.31
N LYS A 772 -4.85 -17.63 -28.36
CA LYS A 772 -6.25 -17.19 -28.35
C LYS A 772 -6.44 -15.75 -27.91
N ALA A 773 -5.38 -15.03 -27.52
CA ALA A 773 -5.46 -13.61 -27.17
C ALA A 773 -6.06 -12.77 -28.31
N ALA A 774 -5.77 -13.10 -29.58
CA ALA A 774 -6.36 -12.41 -30.73
C ALA A 774 -7.90 -12.54 -30.81
N LEU A 775 -8.48 -13.61 -30.24
CA LEU A 775 -9.93 -13.79 -30.19
C LEU A 775 -10.59 -12.78 -29.23
N TRP A 776 -9.91 -12.45 -28.12
CA TRP A 776 -10.36 -11.42 -27.20
C TRP A 776 -10.33 -10.04 -27.87
N GLU A 777 -9.21 -9.71 -28.52
CA GLU A 777 -9.04 -8.42 -29.18
C GLU A 777 -10.16 -8.18 -30.20
N TYR A 778 -10.46 -9.19 -31.03
CA TYR A 778 -11.59 -9.12 -31.95
C TYR A 778 -12.93 -8.95 -31.23
N ALA A 779 -13.21 -9.80 -30.23
CA ALA A 779 -14.52 -9.82 -29.57
C ALA A 779 -14.83 -8.55 -28.77
N VAL A 780 -13.82 -7.83 -28.28
CA VAL A 780 -14.00 -6.64 -27.42
C VAL A 780 -13.77 -5.33 -28.17
N HIS A 781 -12.87 -5.30 -29.16
CA HIS A 781 -12.49 -4.07 -29.85
C HIS A 781 -13.02 -3.97 -31.30
N ASN A 782 -13.31 -5.08 -31.98
CA ASN A 782 -13.78 -5.07 -33.37
C ASN A 782 -15.26 -5.37 -33.54
N VAL A 783 -15.89 -5.99 -32.54
CA VAL A 783 -17.34 -6.25 -32.52
C VAL A 783 -18.08 -4.98 -32.09
N SER A 784 -19.10 -4.58 -32.85
CA SER A 784 -19.88 -3.38 -32.54
C SER A 784 -20.63 -3.50 -31.20
N GLN A 785 -20.93 -2.40 -30.51
CA GLN A 785 -21.77 -2.48 -29.31
C GLN A 785 -23.23 -2.79 -29.68
N LYS A 786 -23.86 -3.71 -28.94
CA LYS A 786 -25.27 -4.10 -29.14
C LYS A 786 -26.08 -3.46 -28.02
N ASN A 787 -27.30 -3.03 -28.34
CA ASN A 787 -28.28 -2.71 -27.31
C ASN A 787 -28.49 -3.95 -26.43
N ASN A 788 -28.53 -3.75 -25.12
CA ASN A 788 -28.77 -4.85 -24.19
C ASN A 788 -30.15 -5.47 -24.51
N PRO A 789 -30.20 -6.75 -24.94
CA PRO A 789 -31.46 -7.38 -25.29
C PRO A 789 -32.29 -7.78 -24.07
N LEU A 790 -31.77 -7.57 -22.86
CA LEU A 790 -32.38 -7.91 -21.58
C LEU A 790 -32.39 -6.70 -20.64
N ASP A 791 -33.14 -6.80 -19.55
CA ASP A 791 -33.07 -5.81 -18.47
C ASP A 791 -31.70 -5.86 -17.78
N LYS A 792 -30.98 -4.72 -17.79
CA LYS A 792 -29.66 -4.56 -17.16
C LYS A 792 -29.67 -4.82 -15.65
N PHE A 793 -30.83 -4.75 -15.00
CA PHE A 793 -30.99 -5.09 -13.57
C PHE A 793 -31.16 -6.60 -13.29
N THR A 794 -30.96 -7.45 -14.29
CA THR A 794 -30.90 -8.91 -14.12
C THR A 794 -29.46 -9.43 -14.11
N VAL A 795 -29.23 -10.60 -13.52
CA VAL A 795 -27.89 -11.24 -13.50
C VAL A 795 -27.33 -11.43 -14.91
N LYS A 796 -28.17 -11.82 -15.86
CA LYS A 796 -27.73 -12.02 -17.25
C LYS A 796 -27.56 -10.70 -17.99
N GLY A 797 -28.55 -9.81 -17.89
CA GLY A 797 -28.57 -8.52 -18.59
C GLY A 797 -27.46 -7.57 -18.14
N SER A 798 -27.19 -7.46 -16.84
CA SER A 798 -26.09 -6.62 -16.32
C SER A 798 -24.73 -6.92 -16.96
N GLN A 799 -24.51 -8.16 -17.41
CA GLN A 799 -23.24 -8.58 -17.96
C GLN A 799 -23.12 -8.35 -19.47
N PHE A 800 -24.20 -7.95 -20.15
CA PHE A 800 -24.11 -7.40 -21.50
C PHE A 800 -23.74 -5.92 -21.52
N GLU A 801 -23.84 -5.22 -20.37
CA GLU A 801 -23.28 -3.89 -20.21
C GLU A 801 -21.75 -3.96 -20.10
N GLN A 802 -21.08 -3.00 -20.72
CA GLN A 802 -19.62 -2.89 -20.65
C GLN A 802 -19.19 -2.66 -19.19
N PRO A 803 -18.28 -3.48 -18.63
CA PRO A 803 -17.67 -3.17 -17.35
C PRO A 803 -16.74 -1.96 -17.52
N LEU A 804 -16.93 -0.92 -16.69
CA LEU A 804 -16.09 0.28 -16.68
C LEU A 804 -15.07 0.26 -15.54
N LEU A 805 -14.82 -0.93 -14.99
CA LEU A 805 -13.71 -1.28 -14.12
C LEU A 805 -13.14 -2.61 -14.61
N GLU A 806 -11.90 -2.61 -15.08
CA GLU A 806 -11.26 -3.77 -15.69
C GLU A 806 -9.78 -3.89 -15.33
N PHE A 807 -9.30 -5.12 -15.17
CA PHE A 807 -7.86 -5.43 -15.05
C PHE A 807 -7.11 -4.78 -13.88
N SER A 808 -7.83 -4.44 -12.81
CA SER A 808 -7.26 -3.85 -11.58
C SER A 808 -6.09 -4.63 -10.98
N GLY A 809 -5.27 -3.94 -10.16
CA GLY A 809 -4.16 -4.53 -9.40
C GLY A 809 -4.59 -5.43 -8.22
N ALA A 810 -5.88 -5.76 -8.08
CA ALA A 810 -6.42 -6.55 -6.99
C ALA A 810 -5.94 -8.02 -6.99
N CYS A 811 -6.04 -8.68 -5.84
CA CYS A 811 -5.66 -10.08 -5.69
C CYS A 811 -6.46 -11.02 -6.60
N ALA A 812 -5.86 -12.15 -7.01
CA ALA A 812 -6.58 -13.21 -7.72
C ALA A 812 -7.73 -13.75 -6.85
N GLY A 813 -8.98 -13.58 -7.30
CA GLY A 813 -10.17 -13.99 -6.55
C GLY A 813 -10.66 -12.98 -5.51
N CYS A 814 -10.21 -11.72 -5.59
CA CYS A 814 -10.64 -10.63 -4.70
C CYS A 814 -12.17 -10.55 -4.56
N GLY A 815 -12.65 -10.41 -3.32
CA GLY A 815 -14.08 -10.28 -3.03
C GLY A 815 -14.66 -8.86 -3.24
N GLU A 816 -13.83 -7.82 -3.39
CA GLU A 816 -14.28 -6.43 -3.50
C GLU A 816 -14.70 -6.06 -4.94
N THR A 817 -13.81 -6.28 -5.91
CA THR A 817 -13.95 -5.78 -7.27
C THR A 817 -15.16 -6.31 -8.05
N PRO A 818 -15.71 -7.52 -7.82
CA PRO A 818 -16.95 -7.94 -8.46
C PRO A 818 -18.14 -7.00 -8.15
N TYR A 819 -18.20 -6.44 -6.94
CA TYR A 819 -19.23 -5.46 -6.58
C TYR A 819 -19.01 -4.14 -7.30
N ALA A 820 -17.80 -3.57 -7.23
CA ALA A 820 -17.48 -2.30 -7.88
C ALA A 820 -17.71 -2.38 -9.40
N LYS A 821 -17.25 -3.46 -10.05
CA LYS A 821 -17.51 -3.76 -11.46
C LYS A 821 -19.00 -3.77 -11.77
N LEU A 822 -19.80 -4.45 -10.96
CA LEU A 822 -21.26 -4.50 -11.13
C LEU A 822 -21.89 -3.11 -11.04
N VAL A 823 -21.50 -2.28 -10.07
CA VAL A 823 -22.00 -0.90 -9.97
C VAL A 823 -21.66 -0.10 -11.24
N THR A 824 -20.43 -0.25 -11.77
CA THR A 824 -20.06 0.43 -13.02
C THR A 824 -20.88 -0.01 -14.24
N GLN A 825 -21.29 -1.29 -14.29
CA GLN A 825 -22.13 -1.80 -15.38
C GLN A 825 -23.55 -1.23 -15.34
N LEU A 826 -24.03 -0.79 -14.17
CA LEU A 826 -25.38 -0.27 -13.99
C LEU A 826 -25.48 1.24 -14.17
N PHE A 827 -24.46 1.98 -13.71
CA PHE A 827 -24.49 3.45 -13.56
C PHE A 827 -23.20 4.15 -14.02
N GLY A 828 -22.23 3.42 -14.56
CA GLY A 828 -20.87 3.92 -14.77
C GLY A 828 -20.73 5.06 -15.78
N ASP A 829 -21.71 5.24 -16.66
CA ASP A 829 -21.76 6.34 -17.64
C ASP A 829 -22.06 7.71 -17.00
N ARG A 830 -22.59 7.73 -15.77
CA ARG A 830 -22.98 8.94 -15.05
C ARG A 830 -22.51 8.99 -13.59
N MET A 831 -21.69 8.05 -13.16
CA MET A 831 -21.26 7.96 -11.76
C MET A 831 -20.04 8.84 -11.45
N MET A 832 -20.00 9.36 -10.23
CA MET A 832 -18.81 9.93 -9.60
C MET A 832 -18.44 9.07 -8.39
N VAL A 833 -17.16 8.87 -8.13
CA VAL A 833 -16.64 7.98 -7.10
C VAL A 833 -15.69 8.74 -6.18
N ALA A 834 -16.11 8.94 -4.93
CA ALA A 834 -15.24 9.24 -3.82
C ALA A 834 -14.76 7.92 -3.19
N ASN A 835 -13.47 7.65 -3.24
CA ASN A 835 -12.91 6.39 -2.77
C ASN A 835 -11.98 6.60 -1.56
N ALA A 836 -12.29 5.96 -0.43
CA ALA A 836 -11.46 6.00 0.77
C ALA A 836 -10.12 5.29 0.52
N THR A 837 -9.07 5.75 1.20
CA THR A 837 -7.78 5.03 1.19
C THR A 837 -7.95 3.63 1.75
N GLY A 838 -7.38 2.63 1.07
CA GLY A 838 -7.55 1.21 1.40
C GLY A 838 -7.30 0.31 0.20
N CYS A 839 -7.73 -0.96 0.29
CA CYS A 839 -7.61 -1.89 -0.85
C CYS A 839 -8.25 -1.31 -2.10
N SER A 840 -9.45 -0.72 -1.98
CA SER A 840 -10.19 -0.10 -3.07
C SER A 840 -9.36 0.94 -3.82
N SER A 841 -8.80 1.93 -3.13
CA SER A 841 -7.94 2.93 -3.77
C SER A 841 -6.67 2.34 -4.40
N VAL A 842 -6.10 1.30 -3.80
CA VAL A 842 -4.85 0.70 -4.29
C VAL A 842 -5.09 -0.06 -5.58
N TRP A 843 -6.12 -0.91 -5.64
CA TRP A 843 -6.40 -1.62 -6.88
C TRP A 843 -6.99 -0.71 -7.96
N SER A 844 -7.56 0.45 -7.60
CA SER A 844 -8.24 1.35 -8.53
C SER A 844 -7.44 2.58 -9.00
N GLY A 845 -6.31 2.89 -8.39
CA GLY A 845 -5.59 4.15 -8.62
C GLY A 845 -4.08 4.08 -8.36
N SER A 846 -3.44 2.94 -8.59
CA SER A 846 -1.97 2.82 -8.47
C SER A 846 -1.29 3.14 -9.80
N VAL A 847 -0.58 4.27 -9.85
CA VAL A 847 0.18 4.72 -11.03
C VAL A 847 1.17 3.64 -11.48
N PRO A 848 1.23 3.32 -12.79
CA PRO A 848 0.56 3.98 -13.92
C PRO A 848 -0.74 3.31 -14.39
N SER A 849 -1.25 2.32 -13.65
CA SER A 849 -2.36 1.45 -14.07
C SER A 849 -3.70 1.92 -13.51
N MET A 850 -4.53 2.51 -14.37
CA MET A 850 -5.86 3.05 -14.06
C MET A 850 -6.95 2.12 -14.64
N PRO A 851 -7.62 1.29 -13.82
CA PRO A 851 -8.57 0.28 -14.27
C PRO A 851 -9.98 0.80 -14.51
N TYR A 852 -10.34 1.96 -13.98
CA TYR A 852 -11.56 2.64 -14.43
C TYR A 852 -11.38 3.07 -15.89
N THR A 853 -12.39 2.84 -16.72
CA THR A 853 -12.33 3.09 -18.17
C THR A 853 -13.61 3.76 -18.66
N THR A 854 -13.67 4.09 -19.95
CA THR A 854 -14.84 4.69 -20.59
C THR A 854 -15.54 3.70 -21.53
N ASN A 855 -16.82 3.94 -21.76
CA ASN A 855 -17.58 3.25 -22.81
C ASN A 855 -17.19 3.78 -24.21
N GLN A 856 -17.76 3.21 -25.27
CA GLN A 856 -17.47 3.64 -26.65
C GLN A 856 -17.83 5.11 -26.94
N ALA A 857 -18.69 5.74 -26.13
CA ALA A 857 -19.03 7.17 -26.22
C ALA A 857 -18.10 8.07 -25.40
N GLY A 858 -17.06 7.52 -24.76
CA GLY A 858 -16.12 8.26 -23.92
C GLY A 858 -16.67 8.64 -22.54
N HIS A 859 -17.73 7.96 -22.06
CA HIS A 859 -18.31 8.20 -20.74
C HIS A 859 -17.87 7.13 -19.75
N GLY A 860 -17.49 7.52 -18.54
CA GLY A 860 -17.09 6.61 -17.49
C GLY A 860 -17.08 7.24 -16.10
N PRO A 861 -16.75 6.45 -15.06
CA PRO A 861 -16.76 6.92 -13.68
C PRO A 861 -15.75 8.05 -13.45
N GLY A 862 -16.18 9.20 -12.92
CA GLY A 862 -15.23 10.20 -12.41
C GLY A 862 -14.70 9.75 -11.05
N TRP A 863 -13.44 9.31 -10.96
CA TRP A 863 -12.87 8.72 -9.74
C TRP A 863 -11.87 9.65 -9.07
N ALA A 864 -11.94 9.77 -7.74
CA ALA A 864 -10.91 10.42 -6.94
C ALA A 864 -10.78 9.80 -5.53
N ASN A 865 -9.59 9.95 -4.95
CA ASN A 865 -9.27 9.61 -3.56
C ASN A 865 -8.74 10.86 -2.86
N SER A 866 -9.38 11.23 -1.74
CA SER A 866 -8.89 12.29 -0.84
C SER A 866 -7.97 11.66 0.21
N LEU A 867 -8.51 11.30 1.38
CA LEU A 867 -7.76 10.65 2.47
C LEU A 867 -8.47 9.39 2.96
N PHE A 868 -8.00 8.84 4.09
CA PHE A 868 -8.62 7.65 4.68
C PHE A 868 -9.82 8.03 5.54
N GLU A 869 -9.72 9.15 6.24
CA GLU A 869 -10.63 9.61 7.28
C GLU A 869 -11.84 10.40 6.76
N ASP A 870 -11.75 11.03 5.59
CA ASP A 870 -12.68 12.08 5.12
C ASP A 870 -13.57 11.67 3.94
N ASN A 871 -13.55 10.40 3.53
CA ASN A 871 -14.12 10.01 2.24
C ASN A 871 -15.64 10.24 2.13
N ALA A 872 -16.38 10.20 3.25
CA ALA A 872 -17.81 10.47 3.22
C ALA A 872 -18.06 11.95 2.90
N GLU A 873 -17.35 12.83 3.60
CA GLU A 873 -17.39 14.28 3.49
C GLU A 873 -16.91 14.72 2.11
N PHE A 874 -15.88 14.06 1.59
CA PHE A 874 -15.38 14.27 0.24
C PHE A 874 -16.44 13.94 -0.81
N GLY A 875 -17.12 12.80 -0.69
CA GLY A 875 -18.23 12.43 -1.55
C GLY A 875 -19.43 13.36 -1.45
N LEU A 876 -19.74 13.85 -0.25
CA LEU A 876 -20.76 14.89 -0.06
C LEU A 876 -20.37 16.19 -0.78
N GLY A 877 -19.11 16.63 -0.65
CA GLY A 877 -18.60 17.80 -1.36
C GLY A 877 -18.74 17.70 -2.88
N MET A 878 -18.42 16.53 -3.46
CA MET A 878 -18.66 16.26 -4.89
C MET A 878 -20.13 16.37 -5.27
N PHE A 879 -21.03 15.79 -4.46
CA PHE A 879 -22.47 15.85 -4.70
C PHE A 879 -23.00 17.29 -4.67
N LEU A 880 -22.65 18.06 -3.64
CA LEU A 880 -23.08 19.45 -3.49
C LEU A 880 -22.61 20.30 -4.68
N ALA A 881 -21.35 20.13 -5.10
CA ALA A 881 -20.83 20.81 -6.28
C ALA A 881 -21.61 20.42 -7.55
N ALA A 882 -21.85 19.13 -7.77
CA ALA A 882 -22.62 18.67 -8.93
C ALA A 882 -24.06 19.23 -8.94
N GLN A 883 -24.74 19.25 -7.80
CA GLN A 883 -26.09 19.84 -7.70
C GLN A 883 -26.07 21.33 -8.00
N GLN A 884 -25.17 22.10 -7.39
CA GLN A 884 -25.06 23.54 -7.61
C GLN A 884 -24.81 23.89 -9.09
N MET A 885 -23.98 23.10 -9.77
CA MET A 885 -23.72 23.28 -11.20
C MET A 885 -24.93 22.92 -12.06
N ARG A 886 -25.74 21.95 -11.64
CA ARG A 886 -26.99 21.56 -12.32
C ARG A 886 -28.11 22.55 -12.10
N ASP A 887 -28.20 23.15 -10.92
CA ASP A 887 -29.16 24.22 -10.65
C ASP A 887 -28.83 25.46 -11.47
N LYS A 888 -27.54 25.80 -11.59
CA LYS A 888 -27.11 26.86 -12.51
C LYS A 888 -27.47 26.56 -13.96
N MET A 889 -27.31 25.31 -14.40
CA MET A 889 -27.74 24.87 -15.73
C MET A 889 -29.26 24.98 -15.90
N ALA A 890 -30.05 24.63 -14.89
CA ALA A 890 -31.51 24.81 -14.93
C ALA A 890 -31.90 26.29 -15.07
N MET A 891 -31.19 27.20 -14.39
CA MET A 891 -31.39 28.64 -14.56
C MET A 891 -31.06 29.12 -15.99
N ASP A 892 -29.95 28.65 -16.57
CA ASP A 892 -29.58 28.98 -17.97
C ASP A 892 -30.60 28.43 -18.97
N ILE A 893 -31.12 27.22 -18.73
CA ILE A 893 -32.15 26.59 -19.54
C ILE A 893 -33.47 27.36 -19.43
N GLN A 894 -33.86 27.81 -18.23
CA GLN A 894 -35.04 28.65 -18.03
C GLN A 894 -34.89 29.99 -18.78
N GLU A 895 -33.73 30.65 -18.69
CA GLU A 895 -33.40 31.86 -19.48
C GLU A 895 -33.56 31.60 -20.98
N ALA A 896 -33.08 30.46 -21.48
CA ALA A 896 -33.23 30.08 -22.89
C ALA A 896 -34.70 29.80 -23.26
N VAL A 897 -35.49 29.13 -22.42
CA VAL A 897 -36.92 28.87 -22.67
C VAL A 897 -37.69 30.19 -22.79
N ASP A 898 -37.42 31.14 -21.91
CA ASP A 898 -38.09 32.45 -21.89
C ASP A 898 -37.54 33.41 -22.98
N GLY A 899 -36.32 33.16 -23.46
CA GLY A 899 -35.60 34.02 -24.39
C GLY A 899 -36.26 34.17 -25.77
N PRO A 900 -36.18 35.36 -26.40
CA PRO A 900 -36.78 35.61 -27.72
C PRO A 900 -35.97 35.01 -28.88
N HIS A 901 -34.70 34.70 -28.66
CA HIS A 901 -33.78 34.17 -29.69
C HIS A 901 -33.72 32.64 -29.76
N THR A 902 -34.45 31.95 -28.88
CA THR A 902 -34.45 30.49 -28.81
C THR A 902 -35.51 29.90 -29.75
N PRO A 903 -35.13 29.02 -30.69
CA PRO A 903 -36.07 28.38 -31.61
C PRO A 903 -37.17 27.60 -30.86
N ALA A 904 -38.40 27.59 -31.37
CA ALA A 904 -39.53 26.91 -30.72
C ALA A 904 -39.26 25.41 -30.43
N GLN A 905 -38.57 24.73 -31.36
CA GLN A 905 -38.16 23.33 -31.17
C GLN A 905 -37.14 23.15 -30.04
N ALA A 906 -36.22 24.10 -29.86
CA ALA A 906 -35.29 24.11 -28.74
C ALA A 906 -36.02 24.33 -27.42
N LYS A 907 -36.98 25.26 -27.36
CA LYS A 907 -37.78 25.51 -26.15
C LYS A 907 -38.48 24.25 -25.63
N ALA A 908 -39.07 23.45 -26.52
CA ALA A 908 -39.76 22.21 -26.12
C ALA A 908 -38.82 21.17 -25.49
N VAL A 909 -37.64 20.96 -26.08
CA VAL A 909 -36.62 20.01 -25.57
C VAL A 909 -36.03 20.51 -24.25
N LEU A 910 -35.78 21.81 -24.15
CA LEU A 910 -35.29 22.46 -22.94
C LEU A 910 -36.30 22.38 -21.78
N GLN A 911 -37.59 22.56 -22.07
CA GLN A 911 -38.65 22.38 -21.08
C GLN A 911 -38.77 20.92 -20.61
N GLU A 912 -38.69 19.95 -21.54
CA GLU A 912 -38.67 18.51 -21.17
C GLU A 912 -37.53 18.20 -20.19
N TRP A 913 -36.35 18.80 -20.40
CA TRP A 913 -35.24 18.62 -19.48
C TRP A 913 -35.51 19.25 -18.11
N LEU A 914 -36.07 20.46 -18.03
CA LEU A 914 -36.42 21.10 -16.75
C LEU A 914 -37.39 20.26 -15.94
N ASP A 915 -38.46 19.79 -16.58
CA ASP A 915 -39.52 19.02 -15.94
C ASP A 915 -39.01 17.67 -15.39
N LYS A 916 -37.94 17.13 -15.99
CA LYS A 916 -37.39 15.79 -15.70
C LYS A 916 -35.93 15.81 -15.28
N LYS A 917 -35.42 16.95 -14.80
CA LYS A 917 -33.99 17.10 -14.48
C LYS A 917 -33.56 16.11 -13.39
N ASP A 918 -34.44 15.79 -12.45
CA ASP A 918 -34.11 14.93 -11.31
C ASP A 918 -34.49 13.44 -11.54
N GLU A 919 -35.03 13.10 -12.71
CA GLU A 919 -35.21 11.71 -13.13
C GLU A 919 -33.86 11.12 -13.60
N ALA A 920 -33.45 9.98 -13.03
CA ALA A 920 -32.21 9.30 -13.41
C ALA A 920 -32.33 8.51 -14.72
N GLU A 921 -33.42 7.75 -14.87
CA GLU A 921 -33.73 6.94 -16.06
C GLU A 921 -33.89 7.87 -17.29
N GLY A 922 -33.20 7.58 -18.39
CA GLY A 922 -33.22 8.41 -19.60
C GLY A 922 -32.53 9.77 -19.49
N SER A 923 -31.83 10.08 -18.38
CA SER A 923 -31.17 11.39 -18.19
C SER A 923 -30.14 11.70 -19.29
N ARG A 924 -29.37 10.68 -19.71
CA ARG A 924 -28.40 10.78 -20.82
C ARG A 924 -29.11 11.11 -22.14
N GLU A 925 -30.16 10.38 -22.48
CA GLU A 925 -30.94 10.60 -23.71
C GLU A 925 -31.51 12.02 -23.76
N ARG A 926 -32.04 12.51 -22.62
CA ARG A 926 -32.50 13.91 -22.50
C ARG A 926 -31.36 14.91 -22.69
N ALA A 927 -30.21 14.68 -22.05
CA ALA A 927 -29.03 15.53 -22.20
C ALA A 927 -28.48 15.55 -23.63
N ASP A 928 -28.52 14.42 -24.33
CA ASP A 928 -28.05 14.31 -25.71
C ASP A 928 -28.99 15.06 -26.67
N LYS A 929 -30.32 14.97 -26.45
CA LYS A 929 -31.31 15.80 -27.17
C LYS A 929 -31.06 17.30 -26.94
N VAL A 930 -30.86 17.72 -25.68
CA VAL A 930 -30.56 19.12 -25.34
C VAL A 930 -29.26 19.55 -26.04
N THR A 931 -28.20 18.76 -25.93
CA THR A 931 -26.90 19.03 -26.55
C THR A 931 -27.03 19.22 -28.05
N ALA A 932 -27.74 18.33 -28.74
CA ALA A 932 -27.94 18.41 -30.18
C ALA A 932 -28.74 19.67 -30.58
N ILE A 933 -29.81 19.98 -29.86
CA ILE A 933 -30.68 21.13 -30.22
C ILE A 933 -30.01 22.47 -29.93
N VAL A 934 -29.25 22.59 -28.82
CA VAL A 934 -28.53 23.83 -28.52
C VAL A 934 -27.30 24.02 -29.40
N ALA A 935 -26.65 22.93 -29.84
CA ALA A 935 -25.54 23.01 -30.80
C ALA A 935 -25.95 23.67 -32.12
N ALA A 936 -27.18 23.39 -32.59
CA ALA A 936 -27.74 23.98 -33.80
C ALA A 936 -28.14 25.47 -33.63
N ALA A 937 -28.34 25.93 -32.39
CA ALA A 937 -28.83 27.28 -32.09
C ALA A 937 -27.78 28.20 -31.46
N LYS A 938 -26.62 27.67 -31.04
CA LYS A 938 -25.62 28.38 -30.23
C LYS A 938 -25.14 29.71 -30.84
N ASP A 939 -25.01 29.78 -32.17
CA ASP A 939 -24.47 30.97 -32.84
C ASP A 939 -25.50 32.11 -32.93
N THR A 940 -26.80 31.81 -32.70
CA THR A 940 -27.91 32.76 -32.80
C THR A 940 -28.64 32.99 -31.47
N CYS A 941 -28.34 32.18 -30.44
CA CYS A 941 -28.99 32.18 -29.14
C CYS A 941 -27.90 32.17 -28.04
N PRO A 942 -27.56 33.34 -27.44
CA PRO A 942 -26.53 33.41 -26.41
C PRO A 942 -26.77 32.50 -25.20
N ALA A 943 -28.02 32.33 -24.78
CA ALA A 943 -28.37 31.39 -23.71
C ALA A 943 -28.11 29.92 -24.12
N CYS A 944 -28.39 29.56 -25.38
CA CYS A 944 -28.10 28.24 -25.94
C CYS A 944 -26.58 28.00 -26.03
N GLN A 945 -25.78 29.03 -26.30
CA GLN A 945 -24.32 28.94 -26.25
C GLN A 945 -23.81 28.61 -24.84
N LYS A 946 -24.28 29.34 -23.81
CA LYS A 946 -23.94 29.06 -22.40
C LYS A 946 -24.24 27.60 -22.03
N ILE A 947 -25.42 27.11 -22.41
CA ILE A 947 -25.85 25.72 -22.18
C ILE A 947 -24.92 24.74 -22.90
N TYR A 948 -24.58 25.00 -24.16
CA TYR A 948 -23.71 24.14 -24.95
C TYR A 948 -22.28 24.04 -24.38
N GLU A 949 -21.73 25.15 -23.88
CA GLU A 949 -20.39 25.20 -23.25
C GLU A 949 -20.32 24.36 -21.97
N ARG A 950 -21.44 24.23 -21.24
CA ARG A 950 -21.55 23.48 -19.98
C ARG A 950 -22.41 22.22 -20.05
N ARG A 951 -22.59 21.67 -21.25
CA ARG A 951 -23.42 20.49 -21.52
C ARG A 951 -23.04 19.23 -20.71
N ASP A 952 -21.83 19.20 -20.18
CA ASP A 952 -21.33 18.16 -19.27
C ASP A 952 -22.13 18.08 -17.96
N THR A 953 -22.87 19.13 -17.58
CA THR A 953 -23.69 19.15 -16.35
C THR A 953 -25.14 18.70 -16.58
N LEU A 954 -25.59 18.46 -17.81
CA LEU A 954 -26.99 18.16 -18.11
C LEU A 954 -27.49 16.85 -17.47
N VAL A 955 -26.61 15.87 -17.30
CA VAL A 955 -26.99 14.55 -16.76
C VAL A 955 -27.03 14.54 -15.25
N LYS A 956 -28.07 13.91 -14.68
CA LYS A 956 -28.14 13.60 -13.25
C LYS A 956 -27.01 12.64 -12.88
N ARG A 957 -26.07 13.11 -12.07
CA ARG A 957 -24.94 12.30 -11.61
C ARG A 957 -25.36 11.32 -10.52
N SER A 958 -24.72 10.16 -10.47
CA SER A 958 -24.85 9.17 -9.41
C SER A 958 -23.63 9.28 -8.49
N GLN A 959 -23.77 9.85 -7.29
CA GLN A 959 -22.65 9.97 -6.36
C GLN A 959 -22.45 8.66 -5.60
N TRP A 960 -21.25 8.06 -5.73
CA TRP A 960 -20.85 6.86 -5.01
C TRP A 960 -19.68 7.13 -4.08
N ILE A 961 -19.75 6.57 -2.88
CA ILE A 961 -18.76 6.67 -1.82
C ILE A 961 -18.30 5.26 -1.48
N PHE A 962 -17.10 4.90 -1.95
CA PHE A 962 -16.53 3.56 -1.85
C PHE A 962 -15.48 3.48 -0.74
N GLY A 963 -15.52 2.43 0.08
CA GLY A 963 -14.46 2.19 1.06
C GLY A 963 -14.55 0.84 1.75
N GLY A 964 -13.47 0.45 2.41
CA GLY A 964 -13.43 -0.80 3.19
C GLY A 964 -14.04 -0.65 4.58
N ASP A 965 -14.09 -1.75 5.33
CA ASP A 965 -14.62 -1.75 6.70
C ASP A 965 -13.81 -0.87 7.67
N GLY A 966 -12.49 -0.76 7.49
CA GLY A 966 -11.67 0.09 8.35
C GLY A 966 -12.00 1.58 8.28
N TRP A 967 -12.38 2.06 7.10
CA TRP A 967 -12.90 3.43 6.96
C TRP A 967 -14.26 3.56 7.62
N ALA A 968 -15.24 2.76 7.17
CA ALA A 968 -16.64 2.95 7.54
C ALA A 968 -16.95 2.64 9.01
N TYR A 969 -16.22 1.71 9.62
CA TYR A 969 -16.47 1.28 10.99
C TYR A 969 -15.63 2.05 12.01
N ASP A 970 -14.43 2.49 11.61
CA ASP A 970 -13.44 3.10 12.49
C ASP A 970 -13.16 4.57 12.18
N ILE A 971 -12.18 4.86 11.31
CA ILE A 971 -11.57 6.19 11.19
C ILE A 971 -12.52 7.22 10.57
N GLY A 972 -13.27 6.83 9.52
CA GLY A 972 -14.22 7.70 8.84
C GLY A 972 -15.65 7.53 9.32
N PHE A 973 -15.89 6.79 10.42
CA PHE A 973 -17.25 6.53 10.89
C PHE A 973 -17.98 7.82 11.31
N GLY A 974 -17.29 8.79 11.93
CA GLY A 974 -17.91 10.06 12.32
C GLY A 974 -18.40 10.86 11.11
N GLY A 975 -17.57 10.94 10.06
CA GLY A 975 -17.93 11.53 8.77
C GLY A 975 -19.07 10.80 8.07
N LEU A 976 -18.98 9.46 8.00
CA LEU A 976 -20.01 8.61 7.41
C LEU A 976 -21.37 8.79 8.10
N ASP A 977 -21.39 8.76 9.43
CA ASP A 977 -22.61 8.98 10.22
C ASP A 977 -23.21 10.36 9.91
N HIS A 978 -22.38 11.41 9.89
CA HIS A 978 -22.82 12.77 9.61
C HIS A 978 -23.42 12.92 8.20
N VAL A 979 -22.77 12.34 7.18
CA VAL A 979 -23.22 12.40 5.78
C VAL A 979 -24.51 11.64 5.57
N LEU A 980 -24.64 10.43 6.14
CA LEU A 980 -25.90 9.67 6.09
C LEU A 980 -27.04 10.41 6.81
N ALA A 981 -26.74 11.23 7.82
CA ALA A 981 -27.74 12.03 8.52
C ALA A 981 -28.21 13.29 7.76
N GLN A 982 -27.53 13.72 6.70
CA GLN A 982 -27.91 14.94 5.95
C GLN A 982 -29.14 14.74 5.06
N GLY A 983 -29.51 13.51 4.73
CA GLY A 983 -30.63 13.25 3.82
C GLY A 983 -30.31 13.43 2.34
N GLU A 984 -29.06 13.75 1.99
CA GLU A 984 -28.63 13.96 0.60
C GLU A 984 -28.56 12.66 -0.21
N ASN A 985 -28.80 12.75 -1.52
CA ASN A 985 -28.83 11.60 -2.43
C ASN A 985 -27.40 11.12 -2.79
N VAL A 986 -26.80 10.37 -1.85
CA VAL A 986 -25.48 9.76 -1.98
C VAL A 986 -25.52 8.26 -1.70
N ASN A 987 -24.71 7.49 -2.44
CA ASN A 987 -24.66 6.03 -2.35
C ASN A 987 -23.36 5.55 -1.73
N VAL A 988 -23.40 5.02 -0.52
CA VAL A 988 -22.24 4.44 0.15
C VAL A 988 -22.18 2.94 -0.09
N PHE A 989 -21.03 2.44 -0.56
CA PHE A 989 -20.74 1.02 -0.65
C PHE A 989 -19.53 0.66 0.22
N VAL A 990 -19.76 -0.16 1.24
CA VAL A 990 -18.73 -0.68 2.13
C VAL A 990 -18.34 -2.10 1.72
N PHE A 991 -17.08 -2.27 1.30
CA PHE A 991 -16.49 -3.59 1.06
C PHE A 991 -16.02 -4.18 2.39
N ASP A 992 -16.88 -4.93 3.06
CA ASP A 992 -16.62 -5.44 4.41
C ASP A 992 -15.78 -6.73 4.33
N THR A 993 -14.48 -6.54 4.51
CA THR A 993 -13.50 -7.62 4.64
C THR A 993 -13.27 -8.01 6.10
N GLU A 994 -13.88 -7.31 7.04
CA GLU A 994 -13.79 -7.52 8.49
C GLU A 994 -12.37 -7.40 9.08
N VAL A 995 -11.43 -6.82 8.35
CA VAL A 995 -10.05 -6.54 8.76
C VAL A 995 -9.48 -5.39 7.92
N TYR A 996 -8.41 -4.74 8.36
CA TYR A 996 -7.70 -3.77 7.50
C TYR A 996 -6.84 -4.52 6.48
N SER A 997 -7.48 -4.98 5.41
CA SER A 997 -6.86 -5.82 4.38
C SER A 997 -5.62 -5.18 3.74
N ASN A 998 -5.60 -3.85 3.58
CA ASN A 998 -4.51 -3.18 2.87
C ASN A 998 -3.18 -3.21 3.62
N THR A 999 -3.24 -2.90 4.91
CA THR A 999 -2.08 -2.73 5.80
C THR A 999 -1.61 -4.04 6.42
N GLY A 1000 -2.20 -5.18 6.04
CA GLY A 1000 -1.73 -6.51 6.41
C GLY A 1000 -2.66 -7.30 7.34
N GLY A 1001 -3.94 -6.92 7.46
CA GLY A 1001 -4.96 -7.67 8.20
C GLY A 1001 -5.01 -7.35 9.69
N GLN A 1002 -5.00 -6.07 10.04
CA GLN A 1002 -5.28 -5.60 11.39
C GLN A 1002 -6.76 -5.73 11.76
N SER A 1003 -7.02 -5.83 13.05
CA SER A 1003 -8.36 -5.79 13.62
C SER A 1003 -9.08 -4.51 13.21
N SER A 1004 -10.41 -4.59 13.07
CA SER A 1004 -11.30 -3.46 12.89
C SER A 1004 -12.50 -3.61 13.83
N LYS A 1005 -13.33 -2.57 13.99
CA LYS A 1005 -14.63 -2.76 14.66
C LYS A 1005 -15.57 -3.67 13.87
N ALA A 1006 -15.28 -3.95 12.59
CA ALA A 1006 -15.98 -4.94 11.79
C ALA A 1006 -15.47 -6.37 12.01
N THR A 1007 -14.28 -6.58 12.56
CA THR A 1007 -13.79 -7.91 12.95
C THR A 1007 -14.72 -8.55 13.98
N PRO A 1008 -15.17 -9.79 13.79
CA PRO A 1008 -16.05 -10.49 14.73
C PRO A 1008 -15.28 -11.09 15.91
N THR A 1009 -16.03 -11.56 16.90
CA THR A 1009 -15.49 -12.39 18.00
C THR A 1009 -14.70 -13.58 17.44
N SER A 1010 -13.64 -14.00 18.14
CA SER A 1010 -12.79 -15.17 17.84
C SER A 1010 -11.87 -15.10 16.63
N ALA A 1011 -12.05 -14.12 15.73
CA ALA A 1011 -11.13 -13.93 14.62
C ALA A 1011 -9.77 -13.44 15.14
N ILE A 1012 -8.70 -14.08 14.67
CA ILE A 1012 -7.32 -13.62 14.81
C ILE A 1012 -7.04 -12.64 13.68
N ALA A 1013 -6.57 -11.46 14.09
CA ALA A 1013 -6.03 -10.41 13.25
C ALA A 1013 -4.85 -9.78 14.01
N LYS A 1014 -4.06 -8.93 13.35
CA LYS A 1014 -3.06 -8.13 14.08
C LYS A 1014 -3.77 -7.20 15.07
N PHE A 1015 -3.21 -6.99 16.26
CA PHE A 1015 -3.85 -6.32 17.42
C PHE A 1015 -5.00 -7.10 18.07
N ALA A 1016 -5.27 -8.30 17.56
CA ALA A 1016 -6.16 -9.29 18.13
C ALA A 1016 -5.50 -10.68 18.04
N ALA A 1017 -4.19 -10.77 18.30
CA ALA A 1017 -3.41 -12.00 18.14
C ALA A 1017 -3.97 -13.19 18.94
N GLY A 1018 -4.63 -12.91 20.07
CA GLY A 1018 -5.33 -13.90 20.88
C GLY A 1018 -6.80 -14.14 20.55
N GLY A 1019 -7.26 -13.67 19.39
CA GLY A 1019 -8.67 -13.68 19.00
C GLY A 1019 -9.42 -12.48 19.56
N LYS A 1020 -10.21 -11.80 18.72
CA LYS A 1020 -10.98 -10.63 19.14
C LYS A 1020 -12.05 -11.01 20.16
N LYS A 1021 -12.14 -10.23 21.24
CA LYS A 1021 -13.02 -10.50 22.39
C LYS A 1021 -14.42 -9.89 22.22
N THR A 1022 -14.51 -8.76 21.54
CA THR A 1022 -15.74 -8.00 21.33
C THR A 1022 -16.43 -8.43 20.04
N LYS A 1023 -17.78 -8.41 20.05
CA LYS A 1023 -18.58 -8.70 18.85
C LYS A 1023 -18.36 -7.64 17.76
N LYS A 1024 -18.73 -7.97 16.52
CA LYS A 1024 -18.75 -7.06 15.39
C LYS A 1024 -19.70 -5.88 15.67
N LYS A 1025 -19.26 -4.64 15.37
CA LYS A 1025 -20.13 -3.45 15.39
C LYS A 1025 -21.22 -3.60 14.33
N ASP A 1026 -22.46 -3.30 14.67
CA ASP A 1026 -23.61 -3.45 13.76
C ASP A 1026 -23.89 -2.12 13.04
N LEU A 1027 -23.06 -1.80 12.03
CA LEU A 1027 -23.15 -0.55 11.28
C LEU A 1027 -24.51 -0.38 10.61
N GLY A 1028 -25.03 -1.43 9.95
CA GLY A 1028 -26.32 -1.35 9.28
C GLY A 1028 -27.46 -1.06 10.25
N ARG A 1029 -27.46 -1.67 11.45
CA ARG A 1029 -28.45 -1.34 12.47
C ARG A 1029 -28.33 0.09 13.01
N ILE A 1030 -27.11 0.61 13.16
CA ILE A 1030 -26.89 2.01 13.56
C ILE A 1030 -27.49 2.94 12.50
N ALA A 1031 -27.18 2.74 11.22
CA ALA A 1031 -27.74 3.56 10.15
C ALA A 1031 -29.28 3.47 10.06
N MET A 1032 -29.85 2.28 10.29
CA MET A 1032 -31.31 2.10 10.30
C MET A 1032 -32.05 2.91 11.38
N THR A 1033 -31.37 3.40 12.43
CA THR A 1033 -32.04 4.19 13.48
C THR A 1033 -32.47 5.57 13.02
N TYR A 1034 -31.87 6.11 11.95
CA TYR A 1034 -32.31 7.36 11.35
C TYR A 1034 -33.70 7.24 10.72
N GLY A 1035 -34.01 6.07 10.16
CA GLY A 1035 -35.30 5.75 9.55
C GLY A 1035 -35.53 6.30 8.14
N TYR A 1036 -34.70 7.24 7.68
CA TYR A 1036 -34.68 7.79 6.31
C TYR A 1036 -33.40 7.43 5.54
N VAL A 1037 -32.60 6.50 6.04
CA VAL A 1037 -31.43 5.99 5.33
C VAL A 1037 -31.79 4.63 4.73
N TYR A 1038 -31.60 4.44 3.43
CA TYR A 1038 -31.69 3.12 2.83
C TYR A 1038 -30.50 2.27 3.29
N VAL A 1039 -30.73 1.07 3.80
CA VAL A 1039 -29.65 0.20 4.30
C VAL A 1039 -29.80 -1.20 3.74
N ALA A 1040 -28.76 -1.76 3.14
CA ALA A 1040 -28.75 -3.14 2.70
C ALA A 1040 -27.48 -3.89 3.11
N GLN A 1041 -27.64 -5.15 3.49
CA GLN A 1041 -26.53 -6.07 3.68
C GLN A 1041 -26.59 -7.14 2.57
N VAL A 1042 -25.49 -7.28 1.82
CA VAL A 1042 -25.43 -8.10 0.61
C VAL A 1042 -24.26 -9.07 0.64
N ALA A 1043 -24.38 -10.18 -0.09
CA ALA A 1043 -23.27 -11.09 -0.38
C ALA A 1043 -23.44 -11.68 -1.79
N LEU A 1044 -22.65 -11.21 -2.77
CA LEU A 1044 -22.78 -11.58 -4.19
C LEU A 1044 -22.69 -13.09 -4.43
N GLY A 1045 -21.83 -13.76 -3.65
CA GLY A 1045 -21.65 -15.20 -3.72
C GLY A 1045 -22.87 -16.00 -3.23
N ALA A 1046 -23.61 -15.46 -2.26
CA ALA A 1046 -24.79 -16.08 -1.68
C ALA A 1046 -26.04 -15.89 -2.55
N ASP A 1047 -26.35 -14.63 -2.91
CA ASP A 1047 -27.51 -14.29 -3.74
C ASP A 1047 -27.22 -13.09 -4.66
N LYS A 1048 -27.06 -13.40 -5.95
CA LYS A 1048 -26.75 -12.42 -7.00
C LYS A 1048 -27.95 -11.52 -7.31
N ALA A 1049 -29.17 -12.04 -7.20
CA ALA A 1049 -30.38 -11.29 -7.50
C ALA A 1049 -30.70 -10.31 -6.37
N GLN A 1050 -30.51 -10.73 -5.11
CA GLN A 1050 -30.64 -9.85 -3.96
C GLN A 1050 -29.64 -8.69 -4.00
N CYS A 1051 -28.38 -8.96 -4.33
CA CYS A 1051 -27.35 -7.93 -4.45
C CYS A 1051 -27.68 -6.89 -5.54
N LEU A 1052 -28.11 -7.35 -6.73
CA LEU A 1052 -28.58 -6.47 -7.82
C LEU A 1052 -29.78 -5.62 -7.40
N LYS A 1053 -30.75 -6.24 -6.72
CA LYS A 1053 -31.95 -5.55 -6.24
C LYS A 1053 -31.60 -4.46 -5.23
N ALA A 1054 -30.73 -4.77 -4.26
CA ALA A 1054 -30.28 -3.79 -3.27
C ALA A 1054 -29.54 -2.60 -3.91
N ILE A 1055 -28.65 -2.85 -4.87
CA ILE A 1055 -27.92 -1.80 -5.58
C ILE A 1055 -28.88 -0.92 -6.40
N ARG A 1056 -29.86 -1.52 -7.09
CA ARG A 1056 -30.88 -0.79 -7.85
C ARG A 1056 -31.75 0.08 -6.94
N GLU A 1057 -32.24 -0.47 -5.83
CA GLU A 1057 -33.10 0.25 -4.90
C GLU A 1057 -32.34 1.39 -4.21
N ALA A 1058 -31.10 1.15 -3.79
CA ALA A 1058 -30.25 2.17 -3.18
C ALA A 1058 -30.02 3.37 -4.10
N GLU A 1059 -29.66 3.13 -5.37
CA GLU A 1059 -29.37 4.23 -6.31
C GLU A 1059 -30.63 4.99 -6.74
N ALA A 1060 -31.77 4.29 -6.78
CA ALA A 1060 -33.06 4.89 -7.10
C ALA A 1060 -33.68 5.66 -5.91
N TYR A 1061 -33.23 5.39 -4.68
CA TYR A 1061 -33.70 6.09 -3.49
C TYR A 1061 -33.26 7.55 -3.53
N ASP A 1062 -34.20 8.48 -3.34
CA ASP A 1062 -33.89 9.91 -3.30
C ASP A 1062 -33.48 10.34 -1.89
N GLY A 1063 -32.29 9.88 -1.49
CA GLY A 1063 -31.74 10.10 -0.17
C GLY A 1063 -30.49 9.26 0.07
N PRO A 1064 -30.02 9.19 1.33
CA PRO A 1064 -28.76 8.53 1.66
C PRO A 1064 -28.94 7.01 1.65
N SER A 1065 -28.01 6.32 1.00
CA SER A 1065 -28.00 4.88 0.85
C SER A 1065 -26.71 4.27 1.40
N LEU A 1066 -26.82 3.17 2.16
CA LEU A 1066 -25.69 2.39 2.68
C LEU A 1066 -25.82 0.92 2.29
N ILE A 1067 -24.88 0.42 1.51
CA ILE A 1067 -24.76 -1.00 1.16
C ILE A 1067 -23.51 -1.57 1.82
N ILE A 1068 -23.65 -2.68 2.55
CA ILE A 1068 -22.56 -3.39 3.20
C ILE A 1068 -22.41 -4.76 2.53
N GLY A 1069 -21.35 -4.93 1.74
CA GLY A 1069 -21.08 -6.15 0.98
C GLY A 1069 -20.01 -7.01 1.63
N TYR A 1070 -20.30 -8.29 1.90
CA TYR A 1070 -19.29 -9.23 2.39
C TYR A 1070 -18.24 -9.50 1.30
N ALA A 1071 -16.98 -9.20 1.60
CA ALA A 1071 -15.86 -9.30 0.68
C ALA A 1071 -14.80 -10.29 1.18
N PRO A 1072 -14.83 -11.57 0.73
CA PRO A 1072 -13.80 -12.55 1.07
C PRO A 1072 -12.39 -12.07 0.67
N CYS A 1073 -11.42 -12.26 1.56
CA CYS A 1073 -10.08 -11.72 1.44
C CYS A 1073 -9.00 -12.78 1.70
N ILE A 1074 -7.81 -12.59 1.12
CA ILE A 1074 -6.63 -13.42 1.40
C ILE A 1074 -6.28 -13.43 2.90
N ASN A 1075 -6.59 -12.36 3.64
CA ASN A 1075 -6.36 -12.26 5.08
C ASN A 1075 -7.27 -13.18 5.91
N HIS A 1076 -8.37 -13.67 5.35
CA HIS A 1076 -9.19 -14.70 6.00
C HIS A 1076 -8.46 -16.05 6.03
N GLY A 1077 -7.57 -16.27 5.07
CA GLY A 1077 -6.88 -17.54 4.89
C GLY A 1077 -7.85 -18.68 4.62
N ILE A 1078 -8.70 -18.50 3.61
CA ILE A 1078 -9.70 -19.48 3.17
C ILE A 1078 -8.98 -20.78 2.80
N LYS A 1079 -9.24 -21.89 3.52
CA LYS A 1079 -8.55 -23.17 3.30
C LYS A 1079 -8.83 -23.76 1.92
N ALA A 1080 -10.03 -23.53 1.39
CA ALA A 1080 -10.42 -23.93 0.03
C ALA A 1080 -9.79 -23.04 -1.08
N GLY A 1081 -9.02 -22.01 -0.70
CA GLY A 1081 -8.38 -21.07 -1.61
C GLY A 1081 -9.30 -19.98 -2.13
N MET A 1082 -8.71 -18.90 -2.65
CA MET A 1082 -9.46 -17.75 -3.19
C MET A 1082 -10.29 -18.07 -4.44
N SER A 1083 -10.02 -19.20 -5.11
CA SER A 1083 -10.89 -19.72 -6.18
C SER A 1083 -12.33 -19.96 -5.69
N SER A 1084 -12.48 -20.26 -4.40
CA SER A 1084 -13.75 -20.51 -3.73
C SER A 1084 -14.36 -19.27 -3.07
N SER A 1085 -13.82 -18.06 -3.30
CA SER A 1085 -14.29 -16.79 -2.69
C SER A 1085 -15.82 -16.62 -2.73
N GLN A 1086 -16.45 -16.85 -3.89
CA GLN A 1086 -17.91 -16.77 -4.03
C GLN A 1086 -18.67 -17.86 -3.25
N LEU A 1087 -18.10 -19.06 -3.15
CA LEU A 1087 -18.69 -20.15 -2.37
C LEU A 1087 -18.53 -19.88 -0.86
N GLU A 1088 -17.43 -19.26 -0.45
CA GLU A 1088 -17.19 -18.88 0.95
C GLU A 1088 -18.20 -17.83 1.40
N ALA A 1089 -18.47 -16.81 0.56
CA ALA A 1089 -19.54 -15.84 0.81
C ALA A 1089 -20.93 -16.49 0.90
N LYS A 1090 -21.18 -17.55 0.13
CA LYS A 1090 -22.42 -18.33 0.24
C LYS A 1090 -22.50 -19.07 1.58
N LYS A 1091 -21.44 -19.79 1.97
CA LYS A 1091 -21.37 -20.49 3.27
C LYS A 1091 -21.53 -19.54 4.46
N ALA A 1092 -20.94 -18.35 4.38
CA ALA A 1092 -21.12 -17.33 5.41
C ALA A 1092 -22.60 -17.01 5.65
N VAL A 1093 -23.43 -16.93 4.60
CA VAL A 1093 -24.87 -16.73 4.73
C VAL A 1093 -25.59 -18.01 5.18
N ASP A 1094 -25.29 -19.15 4.55
CA ASP A 1094 -25.92 -20.43 4.86
C ASP A 1094 -25.65 -20.88 6.31
N ALA A 1095 -24.52 -20.47 6.91
CA ALA A 1095 -24.14 -20.75 8.30
C ALA A 1095 -24.67 -19.73 9.32
N GLY A 1096 -25.42 -18.71 8.87
CA GLY A 1096 -25.91 -17.64 9.75
C GLY A 1096 -24.80 -16.73 10.28
N TYR A 1097 -23.63 -16.72 9.63
CA TYR A 1097 -22.53 -15.82 9.98
C TYR A 1097 -22.73 -14.41 9.40
N TRP A 1098 -23.23 -14.33 8.16
CA TRP A 1098 -23.62 -13.10 7.46
C TRP A 1098 -25.11 -13.16 7.10
N HIS A 1099 -25.81 -12.04 7.05
CA HIS A 1099 -27.27 -12.01 6.85
C HIS A 1099 -27.58 -11.14 5.64
N LEU A 1100 -28.65 -11.44 4.91
CA LEU A 1100 -29.10 -10.62 3.78
C LEU A 1100 -30.38 -9.90 4.18
N TYR A 1101 -30.39 -8.58 4.12
CA TYR A 1101 -31.55 -7.76 4.42
C TYR A 1101 -31.51 -6.44 3.67
N ARG A 1102 -32.67 -5.79 3.60
CA ARG A 1102 -32.85 -4.43 3.08
C ARG A 1102 -33.79 -3.65 4.01
N TYR A 1103 -33.45 -2.41 4.31
CA TYR A 1103 -34.28 -1.42 4.95
C TYR A 1103 -34.56 -0.33 3.93
N ASN A 1104 -35.81 -0.23 3.47
CA ASN A 1104 -36.23 0.72 2.46
C ASN A 1104 -37.21 1.75 3.07
N PRO A 1105 -36.78 3.00 3.29
CA PRO A 1105 -37.63 4.06 3.85
C PRO A 1105 -38.93 4.30 3.06
N VAL A 1106 -38.93 4.11 1.75
CA VAL A 1106 -40.12 4.32 0.89
C VAL A 1106 -41.27 3.40 1.31
N LEU A 1107 -40.98 2.17 1.72
CA LEU A 1107 -42.02 1.24 2.19
C LEU A 1107 -42.72 1.76 3.44
N LYS A 1108 -42.01 2.51 4.29
CA LYS A 1108 -42.60 3.12 5.48
C LYS A 1108 -43.61 4.21 5.10
N GLU A 1109 -43.31 4.99 4.06
CA GLU A 1109 -44.23 6.00 3.50
C GLU A 1109 -45.49 5.34 2.90
N GLU A 1110 -45.35 4.14 2.36
CA GLU A 1110 -46.47 3.30 1.89
C GLU A 1110 -47.23 2.59 3.03
N GLY A 1111 -46.86 2.79 4.29
CA GLY A 1111 -47.48 2.12 5.45
C GLY A 1111 -47.10 0.64 5.60
N LYS A 1112 -46.03 0.19 4.94
CA LYS A 1112 -45.48 -1.17 5.04
C LYS A 1112 -44.26 -1.18 5.97
N ASN A 1113 -43.83 -2.37 6.37
CA ASN A 1113 -42.57 -2.52 7.10
C ASN A 1113 -41.37 -2.19 6.18
N PRO A 1114 -40.52 -1.22 6.54
CA PRO A 1114 -39.32 -0.90 5.77
C PRO A 1114 -38.28 -2.01 5.78
N PHE A 1115 -38.25 -2.87 6.79
CA PHE A 1115 -37.25 -3.94 6.93
C PHE A 1115 -37.71 -5.25 6.29
N THR A 1116 -36.92 -5.75 5.34
CA THR A 1116 -37.09 -7.06 4.72
C THR A 1116 -35.88 -7.95 5.03
N MET A 1117 -36.13 -9.12 5.62
CA MET A 1117 -35.12 -10.18 5.74
C MET A 1117 -35.10 -11.00 4.46
N ASP A 1118 -34.01 -10.96 3.69
CA ASP A 1118 -33.88 -11.67 2.42
C ASP A 1118 -33.23 -13.06 2.57
N SER A 1119 -32.34 -13.26 3.55
CA SER A 1119 -31.73 -14.57 3.80
C SER A 1119 -32.66 -15.47 4.62
N LYS A 1120 -32.62 -16.78 4.32
CA LYS A 1120 -33.34 -17.82 5.06
C LYS A 1120 -32.66 -18.16 6.39
N ASP A 1121 -33.32 -19.02 7.17
CA ASP A 1121 -32.72 -19.57 8.37
C ASP A 1121 -31.45 -20.38 8.07
N PRO A 1122 -30.42 -20.31 8.94
CA PRO A 1122 -29.17 -21.02 8.75
C PRO A 1122 -29.39 -22.53 8.59
N VAL A 1123 -28.69 -23.12 7.62
CA VAL A 1123 -28.72 -24.57 7.32
C VAL A 1123 -27.36 -25.24 7.53
N GLU A 1124 -26.28 -24.46 7.64
CA GLU A 1124 -24.93 -24.95 7.94
C GLU A 1124 -24.54 -24.66 9.39
N ASN A 1125 -23.58 -25.44 9.91
CA ASN A 1125 -23.02 -25.21 11.24
C ASN A 1125 -21.99 -24.08 11.19
N ILE A 1126 -22.20 -23.02 11.98
CA ILE A 1126 -21.28 -21.89 12.03
C ILE A 1126 -19.84 -22.27 12.42
N LYS A 1127 -19.63 -23.26 13.29
CA LYS A 1127 -18.27 -23.68 13.68
C LYS A 1127 -17.51 -24.29 12.51
N ASP A 1128 -18.19 -25.01 11.62
CA ASP A 1128 -17.57 -25.60 10.44
C ASP A 1128 -17.14 -24.50 9.45
N PHE A 1129 -17.97 -23.46 9.29
CA PHE A 1129 -17.59 -22.24 8.55
C PHE A 1129 -16.36 -21.56 9.17
N LEU A 1130 -16.37 -21.28 10.47
CA LEU A 1130 -15.23 -20.65 11.16
C LEU A 1130 -13.94 -21.47 10.94
N LEU A 1131 -14.00 -22.80 11.14
CA LEU A 1131 -12.84 -23.68 10.96
C LEU A 1131 -12.41 -23.84 9.49
N GLY A 1132 -13.23 -23.40 8.52
CA GLY A 1132 -12.88 -23.27 7.11
C GLY A 1132 -11.84 -22.18 6.82
N GLU A 1133 -11.63 -21.25 7.75
CA GLU A 1133 -10.73 -20.11 7.59
C GLU A 1133 -9.59 -20.14 8.62
N VAL A 1134 -8.37 -19.82 8.18
CA VAL A 1134 -7.18 -19.82 9.05
C VAL A 1134 -7.29 -18.77 10.16
N ARG A 1135 -7.96 -17.64 9.93
CA ARG A 1135 -8.15 -16.59 10.94
C ARG A 1135 -8.91 -17.06 12.19
N TYR A 1136 -9.69 -18.14 12.11
CA TYR A 1136 -10.28 -18.78 13.30
C TYR A 1136 -9.55 -20.06 13.69
N ALA A 1137 -9.19 -20.90 12.71
CA ALA A 1137 -8.57 -22.20 12.98
C ALA A 1137 -7.23 -22.06 13.73
N SER A 1138 -6.48 -20.97 13.49
CA SER A 1138 -5.22 -20.68 14.19
C SER A 1138 -5.42 -20.42 15.69
N LEU A 1139 -6.62 -20.02 16.14
CA LEU A 1139 -6.90 -19.79 17.56
C LEU A 1139 -6.75 -21.08 18.38
N LYS A 1140 -7.07 -22.24 17.80
CA LYS A 1140 -6.83 -23.55 18.44
C LYS A 1140 -5.35 -23.84 18.67
N THR A 1141 -4.46 -23.21 17.91
CA THR A 1141 -3.00 -23.34 18.08
C THR A 1141 -2.46 -22.35 19.09
N VAL A 1142 -2.99 -21.13 19.14
CA VAL A 1142 -2.51 -20.07 20.05
C VAL A 1142 -3.08 -20.23 21.46
N PHE A 1143 -4.38 -20.50 21.59
CA PHE A 1143 -5.08 -20.64 22.87
C PHE A 1143 -6.04 -21.85 22.85
N PRO A 1144 -5.53 -23.10 22.85
CA PRO A 1144 -6.35 -24.31 22.73
C PRO A 1144 -7.47 -24.38 23.77
N ASP A 1145 -7.18 -24.02 25.03
CA ASP A 1145 -8.13 -24.12 26.14
C ASP A 1145 -9.26 -23.08 26.10
N LYS A 1146 -9.12 -22.03 25.28
CA LYS A 1146 -10.10 -20.93 25.18
C LYS A 1146 -10.82 -20.89 23.82
N ALA A 1147 -10.26 -21.53 22.79
CA ALA A 1147 -10.74 -21.42 21.43
C ALA A 1147 -12.22 -21.81 21.28
N ASP A 1148 -12.63 -22.94 21.85
CA ASP A 1148 -14.02 -23.43 21.72
C ASP A 1148 -15.03 -22.47 22.41
N ALA A 1149 -14.69 -21.90 23.56
CA ALA A 1149 -15.52 -20.89 24.23
C ALA A 1149 -15.67 -19.60 23.39
N PHE A 1150 -14.61 -19.20 22.68
CA PHE A 1150 -14.66 -18.07 21.75
C PHE A 1150 -15.54 -18.37 20.52
N PHE A 1151 -15.49 -19.60 19.98
CA PHE A 1151 -16.36 -20.02 18.89
C PHE A 1151 -17.83 -20.09 19.34
N ASP A 1152 -18.11 -20.60 20.54
CA ASP A 1152 -19.45 -20.60 21.12
C ASP A 1152 -20.00 -19.19 21.32
N LYS A 1153 -19.15 -18.27 21.81
CA LYS A 1153 -19.52 -16.85 21.92
C LYS A 1153 -19.85 -16.26 20.54
N THR A 1154 -19.07 -16.58 19.52
CA THR A 1154 -19.31 -16.11 18.14
C THR A 1154 -20.66 -16.64 17.61
N ALA A 1155 -20.94 -17.92 17.78
CA ALA A 1155 -22.22 -18.52 17.42
C ALA A 1155 -23.40 -17.83 18.12
N LYS A 1156 -23.28 -17.59 19.44
CA LYS A 1156 -24.29 -16.89 20.22
C LYS A 1156 -24.48 -15.44 19.78
N ASP A 1157 -23.40 -14.70 19.52
CA ASP A 1157 -23.45 -13.31 19.05
C ASP A 1157 -24.20 -13.23 17.70
N MET A 1158 -23.95 -14.18 16.78
CA MET A 1158 -24.63 -14.23 15.48
C MET A 1158 -26.10 -14.65 15.58
N GLN A 1159 -26.42 -15.62 16.43
CA GLN A 1159 -27.80 -16.01 16.70
C GLN A 1159 -28.63 -14.85 17.26
N GLN A 1160 -28.09 -14.12 18.25
CA GLN A 1160 -28.77 -12.95 18.82
C GLN A 1160 -29.00 -11.84 17.79
N ARG A 1161 -28.06 -11.66 16.86
CA ARG A 1161 -28.20 -10.72 15.75
C ARG A 1161 -29.33 -11.14 14.80
N LEU A 1162 -29.37 -12.41 14.41
CA LEU A 1162 -30.45 -12.96 13.58
C LEU A 1162 -31.82 -12.77 14.24
N GLU A 1163 -31.96 -13.12 15.53
CA GLU A 1163 -33.20 -12.94 16.28
C GLU A 1163 -33.64 -11.47 16.34
N THR A 1164 -32.68 -10.54 16.42
CA THR A 1164 -32.98 -9.10 16.37
C THR A 1164 -33.54 -8.71 15.00
N TYR A 1165 -32.96 -9.18 13.91
CA TYR A 1165 -33.43 -8.87 12.55
C TYR A 1165 -34.77 -9.51 12.24
N LYS A 1166 -35.02 -10.75 12.71
CA LYS A 1166 -36.35 -11.39 12.59
C LYS A 1166 -37.44 -10.53 13.25
N LYS A 1167 -37.19 -10.02 14.46
CA LYS A 1167 -38.11 -9.11 15.16
C LYS A 1167 -38.35 -7.79 14.42
N LEU A 1168 -37.38 -7.33 13.64
CA LEU A 1168 -37.57 -6.15 12.79
C LEU A 1168 -38.45 -6.46 11.58
N ALA A 1169 -38.39 -7.67 11.04
CA ALA A 1169 -39.21 -8.11 9.89
C ALA A 1169 -40.67 -8.46 10.27
N GLU A 1170 -40.94 -8.81 11.54
CA GLU A 1170 -42.29 -9.15 12.04
C GLU A 1170 -43.16 -7.94 12.37
N LYS A 1171 -42.54 -6.77 12.61
CA LYS A 1171 -43.24 -5.50 12.91
C LYS A 1171 -43.77 -4.83 11.65
#